data_AF-A0A3M0JI14-F1
#
_entry.id   AF-A0A3M0JI14-F1
#
_cell.length_a   1.000
_cell.length_b   1.000
_cell.length_c   1.000
_cell.angle_alpha   90.00
_cell.angle_beta   90.00
_cell.angle_gamma   90.00
#
_symmetry.space_group_name_H-M   'P 1'
#
loop_
_entity.id
_entity.type
_entity.pdbx_description
1 polymer ?
#
loop_
_entity_poly.entity_id
_entity_poly.type
_entity_poly.pdbx_seq_one_letter_code
_entity_poly.pdbx_strand_id
1 'polypeptide(L)'
;MTQAEKGEAENGKDKERDREREQRGVKRPIVPAAVPESLQEKPESTEQRQNGLKMVDQAIWSKKMSNGARRIPVSPDQALYVNPLDCYNIHWPIRRGQLNLHAGPGGSLTAVLADLEVIWSHAIQKYLEIPLKDLKYYRCILLIPDIYNKQHVKELVNMILMKMGFSGIIVHQESVCATFGSGLSSACIVDVGDQKTSVCCVEDGVSHRNTRLCLAYGGSDVSRCFYWLMQRAGFPYRDCQLANKLDCLLLQHLKETFCHLDQDISGLQDHEFQIRHPDSPALLYQFRLGDEKLQAPMALFYPATFGIVGQKMTILQHRSQGDPEDPHDEHYLLATQSKQEQSAKATADRKSMSKPGAFEGELRGQSSDISERIYPQEVELGSSQGDCMIPGNDSEEPLTAHMSRKTAISQFEGKALGLDKAILHSIDCCASDDTKKKMYSSILVVGGGLMFHKAQEFLQHRILNKMPPSFRRVVENVEVITRPKDMDPRLIAWKGGAVLACLDTTQELWIYQREWQRFGVRMLRERAAFVWVNHWGFVRNSASDKLSVKMSYLMKGFKCHSPAMCKVAGSLFKVHTLRNTLGINERQFKISRASSQLSSEKANSYNYIIVGAGSAGCVLANRLTEDPQSTVLLLEAGPKDTLLGSKRLMWKIHMPAALTYNLCDEKYNWYYHTTPQRHMDNRVMYWPRGRVWGGSSSLNAMVYIRGHAEDYNRWSSQGAPGWDYEHCLPYFKKAQTHELGPDQYRGGNGPLHVSRGKTKHPLHQAFLEAAQQAGYPFTDDMNGYQQEGFGWMDMTIHRGQRWSTASAYLRPAISRPNFSVAEKTLVTKILFQGTKCIGVEYVKNGQKKKVFANKEVILSGGAINSPQLLMLSGIGNADDLKKLGIPVVCHLPGVGQNLQDHLEVYVQQKCTKPITLYSAQKPLNMVRIGLEWLWKFTGEGATAHLESGGFIRSEPGVPHPDIQFHFLPSQVIDHGRVASTTEAYQVHVGPMRSTSVGWLKLKSSDPNDHPIIEPNYLSTERDIWEFRQCVKLTREIFAQKAFEKFRGPEIRPGDHVQSDKEIDAFVRQKADSAYHPSCTCKMGQPSDSTAVVDPQTKVIGVENLRVVDASIMPSVVTGNLNAPTIMIAEKAADIIKGLPSLQEKNVPVYKPKTLETQR
;
A
#
# COMPACT_ATOMS: atom_id res chain seq x y z
N MET A 1 22.16 -56.09 25.04
CA MET A 1 22.90 -56.93 24.08
C MET A 1 23.80 -56.01 23.26
N THR A 2 25.12 -56.11 23.19
CA THR A 2 26.18 -56.83 23.92
C THR A 2 27.43 -56.65 23.07
N GLN A 3 28.55 -56.19 23.66
CA GLN A 3 29.92 -56.39 23.15
C GLN A 3 30.30 -55.75 21.79
N ALA A 4 31.56 -55.40 21.50
CA ALA A 4 32.73 -55.27 22.37
C ALA A 4 33.74 -54.27 21.75
N GLU A 5 34.35 -53.48 22.64
CA GLU A 5 35.79 -53.30 22.85
C GLU A 5 36.79 -53.51 21.69
N LYS A 6 37.59 -52.45 21.46
CA LYS A 6 39.07 -52.39 21.44
C LYS A 6 39.46 -51.05 20.80
N GLY A 7 40.44 -50.29 21.28
CA GLY A 7 41.31 -50.43 22.43
C GLY A 7 42.41 -49.37 22.30
N GLU A 8 42.76 -48.72 23.41
CA GLU A 8 44.14 -48.43 23.88
C GLU A 8 45.24 -48.14 22.83
N ALA A 9 46.15 -47.19 22.98
CA ALA A 9 46.53 -46.19 23.98
C ALA A 9 47.74 -45.44 23.31
N GLU A 10 48.58 -44.57 23.88
CA GLU A 10 48.81 -44.13 25.25
C GLU A 10 49.68 -42.84 25.22
N ASN A 11 49.93 -42.26 26.39
CA ASN A 11 51.00 -41.30 26.73
C ASN A 11 50.88 -39.85 26.18
N GLY A 12 50.79 -38.79 26.99
CA GLY A 12 50.62 -38.68 28.45
C GLY A 12 51.56 -37.68 29.13
N LYS A 13 51.12 -37.15 30.28
CA LYS A 13 51.86 -36.28 31.25
C LYS A 13 52.13 -34.84 30.76
N ASP A 14 52.13 -33.80 31.62
CA ASP A 14 51.90 -33.74 33.07
C ASP A 14 51.49 -32.31 33.52
N LYS A 15 50.76 -32.20 34.64
CA LYS A 15 50.67 -31.10 35.63
C LYS A 15 50.20 -29.69 35.18
N GLU A 16 49.11 -29.11 35.68
CA GLU A 16 48.62 -28.79 37.06
C GLU A 16 49.00 -27.36 37.54
N ARG A 17 48.01 -26.64 38.12
CA ARG A 17 48.04 -25.37 38.90
C ARG A 17 47.75 -24.03 38.21
N ASP A 18 46.45 -23.75 38.09
CA ASP A 18 45.74 -22.60 38.66
C ASP A 18 46.43 -21.22 38.77
N ARG A 19 45.87 -20.21 38.09
CA ARG A 19 45.03 -19.18 38.77
C ARG A 19 44.31 -18.25 37.78
N GLU A 20 43.33 -17.53 38.32
CA GLU A 20 42.36 -16.72 37.60
C GLU A 20 42.90 -15.35 37.08
N ARG A 21 42.06 -14.73 36.24
CA ARG A 21 41.94 -13.29 35.92
C ARG A 21 42.71 -12.72 34.71
N GLU A 22 41.86 -12.46 33.70
CA GLU A 22 41.70 -11.18 32.99
C GLU A 22 42.35 -10.93 31.61
N GLN A 23 41.45 -10.46 30.72
CA GLN A 23 41.64 -9.56 29.58
C GLN A 23 42.22 -10.07 28.24
N ARG A 24 41.28 -10.15 27.28
CA ARG A 24 41.36 -9.57 25.92
C ARG A 24 42.60 -9.87 25.04
N GLY A 25 42.35 -10.75 24.07
CA GLY A 25 42.55 -10.38 22.66
C GLY A 25 43.79 -10.94 21.95
N VAL A 26 43.57 -11.92 21.07
CA VAL A 26 44.48 -12.23 19.97
C VAL A 26 43.68 -12.28 18.66
N LYS A 27 43.95 -11.32 17.77
CA LYS A 27 43.47 -11.35 16.38
C LYS A 27 44.14 -12.53 15.67
N ARG A 28 43.37 -13.42 15.03
CA ARG A 28 43.94 -14.30 13.99
C ARG A 28 44.12 -13.46 12.71
N PRO A 29 45.31 -13.47 12.07
CA PRO A 29 45.54 -12.72 10.84
C PRO A 29 44.84 -13.41 9.66
N ILE A 30 44.09 -12.65 8.87
CA ILE A 30 43.54 -13.11 7.59
C ILE A 30 44.67 -13.04 6.56
N VAL A 31 45.30 -14.18 6.28
CA VAL A 31 46.15 -14.36 5.09
C VAL A 31 45.30 -15.08 4.03
N PRO A 32 45.07 -14.50 2.84
CA PRO A 32 44.41 -15.22 1.76
C PRO A 32 45.30 -16.38 1.28
N ALA A 33 44.95 -17.61 1.64
CA ALA A 33 45.55 -18.79 1.04
C ALA A 33 45.18 -18.85 -0.45
N ALA A 34 46.13 -19.23 -1.31
CA ALA A 34 45.96 -19.21 -2.75
C ALA A 34 44.73 -20.02 -3.22
N VAL A 35 44.01 -19.46 -4.20
CA VAL A 35 42.88 -20.11 -4.86
C VAL A 35 43.42 -21.30 -5.69
N PRO A 36 42.87 -22.52 -5.55
CA PRO A 36 43.27 -23.65 -6.40
C PRO A 36 42.99 -23.39 -7.88
N GLU A 37 43.78 -23.99 -8.77
CA GLU A 37 43.70 -23.83 -10.24
C GLU A 37 42.34 -24.20 -10.85
N SER A 38 41.42 -24.84 -10.12
CA SER A 38 40.07 -25.19 -10.57
C SER A 38 39.14 -23.99 -10.86
N LEU A 39 39.61 -22.76 -10.65
CA LEU A 39 38.94 -21.52 -11.08
C LEU A 39 39.62 -20.81 -12.27
N GLN A 40 40.73 -21.34 -12.81
CA GLN A 40 41.34 -20.85 -14.05
C GLN A 40 40.77 -21.57 -15.28
N GLU A 41 40.47 -20.81 -16.32
CA GLU A 41 39.77 -21.30 -17.51
C GLU A 41 40.67 -22.22 -18.36
N LYS A 42 40.25 -23.47 -18.59
CA LYS A 42 40.68 -24.22 -19.78
C LYS A 42 39.90 -23.72 -21.01
N PRO A 43 40.52 -23.63 -22.19
CA PRO A 43 39.85 -23.17 -23.40
C PRO A 43 38.78 -24.17 -23.87
N GLU A 44 37.77 -23.58 -24.49
CA GLU A 44 36.48 -24.10 -24.97
C GLU A 44 36.38 -25.56 -25.41
N SER A 45 35.41 -26.27 -24.84
CA SER A 45 34.64 -27.33 -25.52
C SER A 45 33.13 -27.08 -25.37
N THR A 46 32.65 -26.13 -26.17
CA THR A 46 31.30 -25.94 -26.77
C THR A 46 29.98 -26.10 -25.97
N GLU A 47 29.90 -26.67 -24.76
CA GLU A 47 28.56 -27.00 -24.20
C GLU A 47 28.31 -26.77 -22.69
N GLN A 48 29.32 -26.43 -21.87
CA GLN A 48 29.14 -26.34 -20.41
C GLN A 48 29.47 -24.98 -19.77
N ARG A 49 28.54 -24.02 -19.93
CA ARG A 49 28.32 -22.89 -18.98
C ARG A 49 26.82 -22.54 -18.88
N GLN A 50 25.99 -23.54 -18.64
CA GLN A 50 24.60 -23.35 -18.23
C GLN A 50 24.55 -23.11 -16.71
N ASN A 51 24.27 -21.88 -16.31
CA ASN A 51 23.15 -21.54 -15.43
C ASN A 51 23.22 -20.08 -14.98
N GLY A 52 22.05 -19.46 -14.90
CA GLY A 52 21.84 -18.17 -14.26
C GLY A 52 20.34 -17.88 -14.22
N LEU A 53 19.90 -17.40 -13.07
CA LEU A 53 18.65 -17.77 -12.45
C LEU A 53 17.97 -16.59 -11.72
N LYS A 54 18.01 -15.38 -12.30
CA LYS A 54 16.86 -14.46 -12.31
C LYS A 54 16.81 -13.63 -13.60
N MET A 55 15.93 -14.03 -14.51
CA MET A 55 15.03 -13.08 -15.17
C MET A 55 13.59 -13.53 -14.88
N VAL A 56 12.73 -12.55 -14.63
CA VAL A 56 11.34 -12.72 -14.20
C VAL A 56 10.56 -13.54 -15.23
N ASP A 57 9.91 -14.61 -14.79
CA ASP A 57 8.80 -15.37 -15.44
C ASP A 57 8.94 -15.78 -16.93
N GLN A 58 10.13 -15.71 -17.53
CA GLN A 58 10.34 -15.94 -18.98
C GLN A 58 11.44 -16.98 -19.29
N ALA A 59 11.44 -18.07 -18.54
CA ALA A 59 12.32 -19.22 -18.74
C ALA A 59 11.53 -20.37 -19.36
N ILE A 60 11.76 -20.68 -20.64
CA ILE A 60 10.99 -21.66 -21.40
C ILE A 60 11.90 -22.48 -22.32
N TRP A 61 11.62 -23.78 -22.38
CA TRP A 61 12.48 -24.83 -22.92
C TRP A 61 11.84 -25.42 -24.18
N SER A 62 12.62 -25.76 -25.21
CA SER A 62 12.10 -26.31 -26.48
C SER A 62 12.56 -27.76 -26.72
N LYS A 63 11.72 -28.55 -27.40
CA LYS A 63 11.95 -29.96 -27.73
C LYS A 63 11.91 -30.15 -29.24
N LYS A 64 12.89 -30.88 -29.78
CA LYS A 64 13.08 -31.07 -31.22
C LYS A 64 13.05 -32.55 -31.58
N MET A 65 11.84 -33.11 -31.64
CA MET A 65 11.63 -34.39 -32.32
C MET A 65 11.83 -34.24 -33.84
N SER A 66 12.29 -35.30 -34.49
CA SER A 66 12.87 -35.29 -35.84
C SER A 66 11.88 -35.10 -37.01
N ASN A 67 10.55 -35.13 -36.77
CA ASN A 67 9.53 -35.03 -37.82
C ASN A 67 8.50 -33.91 -37.53
N GLY A 68 8.52 -32.81 -38.31
CA GLY A 68 7.42 -31.83 -38.36
C GLY A 68 7.21 -30.96 -37.11
N ALA A 69 8.25 -30.24 -36.69
CA ALA A 69 8.39 -29.64 -35.35
C ALA A 69 7.21 -28.77 -34.84
N ARG A 70 6.75 -29.09 -33.62
CA ARG A 70 5.91 -28.23 -32.77
C ARG A 70 6.80 -27.60 -31.68
N ARG A 71 7.05 -26.29 -31.72
CA ARG A 71 7.74 -25.59 -30.61
C ARG A 71 6.80 -25.54 -29.41
N ILE A 72 7.04 -26.37 -28.40
CA ILE A 72 6.21 -26.39 -27.18
C ILE A 72 6.88 -25.49 -26.14
N PRO A 73 6.25 -24.39 -25.71
CA PRO A 73 6.71 -23.61 -24.57
C PRO A 73 6.41 -24.36 -23.26
N VAL A 74 7.47 -24.88 -22.64
CA VAL A 74 7.45 -25.58 -21.36
C VAL A 74 7.84 -24.61 -20.24
N SER A 75 7.04 -24.46 -19.18
CA SER A 75 7.42 -23.63 -18.02
C SER A 75 8.66 -24.18 -17.28
N PRO A 76 9.32 -23.40 -16.41
CA PRO A 76 10.49 -23.87 -15.68
C PRO A 76 10.22 -25.10 -14.80
N ASP A 77 8.97 -25.27 -14.36
CA ASP A 77 8.56 -26.40 -13.51
C ASP A 77 8.08 -27.57 -14.35
N GLN A 78 7.42 -27.31 -15.49
CA GLN A 78 7.11 -28.36 -16.47
C GLN A 78 8.38 -28.99 -17.07
N ALA A 79 9.48 -28.24 -17.15
CA ALA A 79 10.77 -28.73 -17.64
C ALA A 79 11.41 -29.79 -16.73
N LEU A 80 11.05 -29.82 -15.44
CA LEU A 80 11.50 -30.84 -14.49
C LEU A 80 10.90 -32.23 -14.78
N TYR A 81 9.82 -32.30 -15.57
CA TYR A 81 9.10 -33.52 -15.92
C TYR A 81 9.28 -33.93 -17.39
N VAL A 82 10.22 -33.30 -18.11
CA VAL A 82 10.61 -33.74 -19.46
C VAL A 82 11.49 -34.97 -19.32
N ASN A 83 11.14 -36.06 -20.01
CA ASN A 83 11.88 -37.31 -19.94
C ASN A 83 13.29 -37.11 -20.55
N PRO A 84 14.40 -37.33 -19.80
CA PRO A 84 15.76 -37.11 -20.30
C PRO A 84 16.17 -38.05 -21.44
N LEU A 85 15.40 -39.10 -21.72
CA LEU A 85 15.59 -39.97 -22.89
C LEU A 85 15.01 -39.39 -24.19
N ASP A 86 14.23 -38.31 -24.12
CA ASP A 86 13.73 -37.60 -25.30
C ASP A 86 14.83 -36.83 -26.02
N CYS A 87 14.79 -36.77 -27.35
CA CYS A 87 15.62 -35.83 -28.10
C CYS A 87 15.08 -34.39 -27.98
N TYR A 88 15.72 -33.55 -27.17
CA TYR A 88 15.45 -32.12 -27.06
C TYR A 88 16.74 -31.30 -26.94
N ASN A 89 16.70 -30.05 -27.41
CA ASN A 89 17.81 -29.10 -27.31
C ASN A 89 17.35 -27.90 -26.48
N ILE A 90 18.06 -27.64 -25.37
CA ILE A 90 17.72 -26.55 -24.45
C ILE A 90 18.34 -25.24 -24.93
N HIS A 91 17.52 -24.23 -25.13
CA HIS A 91 17.96 -22.89 -25.52
C HIS A 91 17.36 -21.83 -24.60
N TRP A 92 18.20 -20.87 -24.21
CA TRP A 92 17.81 -19.67 -23.48
C TRP A 92 17.84 -18.50 -24.45
N PRO A 93 16.75 -17.75 -24.67
CA PRO A 93 16.75 -16.66 -25.64
C PRO A 93 17.56 -15.44 -25.17
N ILE A 94 17.70 -15.26 -23.85
CA ILE A 94 18.43 -14.14 -23.23
C ILE A 94 19.49 -14.69 -22.27
N ARG A 95 20.71 -14.13 -22.31
CA ARG A 95 21.83 -14.46 -21.44
C ARG A 95 22.62 -13.18 -21.11
N ARG A 96 23.00 -12.99 -19.84
CA ARG A 96 23.67 -11.76 -19.34
C ARG A 96 22.98 -10.44 -19.76
N GLY A 97 21.66 -10.45 -19.92
CA GLY A 97 20.88 -9.28 -20.35
C GLY A 97 20.99 -8.93 -21.85
N GLN A 98 21.47 -9.86 -22.69
CA GLN A 98 21.51 -9.73 -24.16
C GLN A 98 20.85 -10.95 -24.81
N LEU A 99 20.48 -10.84 -26.10
CA LEU A 99 20.06 -12.01 -26.87
C LEU A 99 21.21 -13.05 -26.93
N ASN A 100 20.90 -14.31 -26.66
CA ASN A 100 21.89 -15.39 -26.55
C ASN A 100 22.30 -15.92 -27.94
N LEU A 101 23.03 -15.11 -28.69
CA LEU A 101 23.46 -15.45 -30.06
C LEU A 101 24.71 -16.33 -30.06
N HIS A 102 24.69 -17.43 -30.81
CA HIS A 102 25.82 -18.35 -30.98
C HIS A 102 25.69 -19.23 -32.24
N ALA A 103 26.80 -19.84 -32.67
CA ALA A 103 26.84 -20.67 -33.88
C ALA A 103 26.10 -22.03 -33.76
N GLY A 104 25.92 -22.54 -32.53
CA GLY A 104 25.14 -23.76 -32.28
C GLY A 104 23.64 -23.62 -32.60
N PRO A 105 22.89 -24.75 -32.68
CA PRO A 105 21.45 -24.75 -32.90
C PRO A 105 20.71 -23.77 -31.97
N GLY A 106 19.64 -23.12 -32.44
CA GLY A 106 18.87 -22.15 -31.64
C GLY A 106 19.51 -20.76 -31.48
N GLY A 107 20.83 -20.62 -31.69
CA GLY A 107 21.55 -19.36 -31.44
C GLY A 107 21.52 -18.31 -32.55
N SER A 108 20.77 -18.51 -33.64
CA SER A 108 20.59 -17.47 -34.66
C SER A 108 19.56 -16.43 -34.22
N LEU A 109 19.71 -15.17 -34.66
CA LEU A 109 18.78 -14.08 -34.31
C LEU A 109 17.32 -14.46 -34.63
N THR A 110 17.09 -15.05 -35.81
CA THR A 110 15.76 -15.54 -36.23
C THR A 110 15.22 -16.66 -35.32
N ALA A 111 16.08 -17.56 -34.85
CA ALA A 111 15.67 -18.63 -33.93
C ALA A 111 15.31 -18.08 -32.55
N VAL A 112 16.17 -17.22 -31.97
CA VAL A 112 15.96 -16.56 -30.67
C VAL A 112 14.70 -15.70 -30.67
N LEU A 113 14.45 -14.93 -31.73
CA LEU A 113 13.22 -14.13 -31.86
C LEU A 113 11.98 -15.03 -31.97
N ALA A 114 12.03 -16.09 -32.77
CA ALA A 114 10.92 -17.03 -32.87
C ALA A 114 10.66 -17.80 -31.56
N ASP A 115 11.68 -18.01 -30.73
CA ASP A 115 11.50 -18.53 -29.38
C ASP A 115 10.85 -17.48 -28.47
N LEU A 116 11.32 -16.23 -28.45
CA LEU A 116 10.66 -15.14 -27.70
C LEU A 116 9.20 -14.92 -28.12
N GLU A 117 8.90 -15.00 -29.42
CA GLU A 117 7.55 -14.92 -29.98
C GLU A 117 6.64 -16.01 -29.40
N VAL A 118 7.10 -17.26 -29.39
CA VAL A 118 6.37 -18.41 -28.82
C VAL A 118 6.24 -18.28 -27.30
N ILE A 119 7.28 -17.83 -26.60
CA ILE A 119 7.32 -17.65 -25.15
C ILE A 119 6.31 -16.60 -24.70
N TRP A 120 6.36 -15.41 -25.29
CA TRP A 120 5.45 -14.32 -24.96
C TRP A 120 4.02 -14.65 -25.40
N SER A 121 3.82 -15.25 -26.58
CA SER A 121 2.50 -15.70 -27.01
C SER A 121 1.87 -16.68 -26.02
N HIS A 122 2.63 -17.68 -25.55
CA HIS A 122 2.16 -18.63 -24.55
C HIS A 122 1.88 -17.96 -23.20
N ALA A 123 2.77 -17.08 -22.74
CA ALA A 123 2.58 -16.38 -21.48
C ALA A 123 1.32 -15.51 -21.51
N ILE A 124 1.07 -14.81 -22.62
CA ILE A 124 -0.12 -13.98 -22.81
C ILE A 124 -1.40 -14.84 -22.86
N GLN A 125 -1.39 -15.97 -23.58
CA GLN A 125 -2.56 -16.86 -23.64
C GLN A 125 -2.84 -17.60 -22.32
N LYS A 126 -1.81 -18.02 -21.59
CA LYS A 126 -1.94 -18.89 -20.41
C LYS A 126 -2.04 -18.14 -19.09
N TYR A 127 -1.28 -17.05 -18.93
CA TYR A 127 -1.21 -16.31 -17.66
C TYR A 127 -1.97 -14.99 -17.70
N LEU A 128 -2.19 -14.39 -18.87
CA LEU A 128 -3.05 -13.21 -19.03
C LEU A 128 -4.45 -13.55 -19.59
N GLU A 129 -4.68 -14.81 -20.00
CA GLU A 129 -5.92 -15.30 -20.63
C GLU A 129 -6.35 -14.54 -21.91
N ILE A 130 -5.41 -13.85 -22.59
CA ILE A 130 -5.68 -13.07 -23.80
C ILE A 130 -5.45 -13.92 -25.06
N PRO A 131 -6.47 -14.12 -25.93
CA PRO A 131 -6.27 -14.79 -27.21
C PRO A 131 -5.38 -13.98 -28.17
N LEU A 132 -4.45 -14.62 -28.87
CA LEU A 132 -3.50 -13.92 -29.77
C LEU A 132 -4.18 -13.11 -30.88
N LYS A 133 -5.35 -13.57 -31.36
CA LYS A 133 -6.20 -12.85 -32.33
C LYS A 133 -6.67 -11.47 -31.85
N ASP A 134 -6.68 -11.25 -30.53
CA ASP A 134 -7.21 -10.05 -29.88
C ASP A 134 -6.11 -9.06 -29.51
N LEU A 135 -4.81 -9.40 -29.70
CA LEU A 135 -3.67 -8.48 -29.44
C LEU A 135 -3.76 -7.16 -30.19
N LYS A 136 -4.46 -7.13 -31.34
CA LYS A 136 -4.84 -5.93 -32.09
C LYS A 136 -5.71 -4.92 -31.32
N TYR A 137 -6.20 -5.27 -30.13
CA TYR A 137 -6.90 -4.37 -29.19
C TYR A 137 -6.03 -3.98 -27.98
N TYR A 138 -4.88 -4.63 -27.78
CA TYR A 138 -3.96 -4.37 -26.69
C TYR A 138 -2.76 -3.55 -27.16
N ARG A 139 -2.07 -2.93 -26.21
CA ARG A 139 -0.78 -2.25 -26.42
C ARG A 139 0.28 -2.87 -25.52
N CYS A 140 1.54 -2.82 -25.94
CA CYS A 140 2.66 -3.44 -25.25
C CYS A 140 3.63 -2.40 -24.67
N ILE A 141 4.19 -2.66 -23.49
CA ILE A 141 5.28 -1.85 -22.91
C ILE A 141 6.53 -2.74 -22.93
N LEU A 142 7.49 -2.39 -23.78
CA LEU A 142 8.77 -3.08 -23.91
C LEU A 142 9.82 -2.33 -23.08
N LEU A 143 10.17 -2.91 -21.94
CA LEU A 143 11.31 -2.44 -21.15
C LEU A 143 12.60 -3.00 -21.75
N ILE A 144 13.61 -2.15 -21.89
CA ILE A 144 14.92 -2.51 -22.45
C ILE A 144 16.06 -2.12 -21.48
N PRO A 145 17.15 -2.89 -21.42
CA PRO A 145 18.34 -2.52 -20.65
C PRO A 145 18.94 -1.19 -21.09
N ASP A 146 19.62 -0.49 -20.17
CA ASP A 146 20.26 0.80 -20.48
C ASP A 146 21.34 0.71 -21.56
N ILE A 147 22.04 -0.43 -21.61
CA ILE A 147 22.99 -0.81 -22.65
C ILE A 147 22.36 -1.91 -23.50
N TYR A 148 21.82 -1.54 -24.66
CA TYR A 148 21.12 -2.43 -25.58
C TYR A 148 21.73 -2.37 -26.98
N ASN A 149 21.48 -3.42 -27.77
CA ASN A 149 21.81 -3.45 -29.18
C ASN A 149 20.62 -2.95 -30.03
N LYS A 150 20.85 -1.90 -30.84
CA LYS A 150 19.85 -1.26 -31.72
C LYS A 150 19.14 -2.25 -32.66
N GLN A 151 19.88 -3.16 -33.28
CA GLN A 151 19.32 -4.18 -34.17
C GLN A 151 18.46 -5.19 -33.39
N HIS A 152 18.81 -5.53 -32.15
CA HIS A 152 17.95 -6.39 -31.31
C HIS A 152 16.63 -5.69 -30.98
N VAL A 153 16.65 -4.42 -30.57
CA VAL A 153 15.41 -3.68 -30.23
C VAL A 153 14.53 -3.47 -31.47
N LYS A 154 15.10 -3.16 -32.63
CA LYS A 154 14.38 -3.12 -33.91
C LYS A 154 13.60 -4.42 -34.16
N GLU A 155 14.27 -5.57 -34.08
CA GLU A 155 13.62 -6.84 -34.39
C GLU A 155 12.59 -7.27 -33.31
N LEU A 156 12.80 -6.92 -32.04
CA LEU A 156 11.80 -7.12 -30.98
C LEU A 156 10.53 -6.28 -31.21
N VAL A 157 10.69 -4.99 -31.54
CA VAL A 157 9.57 -4.08 -31.86
C VAL A 157 8.83 -4.56 -33.11
N ASN A 158 9.57 -4.98 -34.14
CA ASN A 158 9.03 -5.58 -35.35
C ASN A 158 8.24 -6.86 -35.05
N MET A 159 8.78 -7.76 -34.23
CA MET A 159 8.09 -8.98 -33.79
C MET A 159 6.77 -8.67 -33.05
N ILE A 160 6.78 -7.76 -32.07
CA ILE A 160 5.60 -7.40 -31.28
C ILE A 160 4.51 -6.74 -32.13
N LEU A 161 4.86 -5.74 -32.96
CA LEU A 161 3.88 -4.99 -33.76
C LEU A 161 3.43 -5.73 -35.03
N MET A 162 4.35 -6.40 -35.73
CA MET A 162 4.08 -6.93 -37.07
C MET A 162 3.75 -8.42 -37.08
N LYS A 163 4.33 -9.22 -36.17
CA LYS A 163 4.05 -10.67 -36.10
C LYS A 163 2.99 -11.01 -35.06
N MET A 164 3.19 -10.55 -33.81
CA MET A 164 2.22 -10.78 -32.73
C MET A 164 0.96 -9.90 -32.87
N GLY A 165 1.07 -8.76 -33.57
CA GLY A 165 -0.08 -7.94 -33.95
C GLY A 165 -0.62 -7.01 -32.87
N PHE A 166 0.21 -6.56 -31.93
CA PHE A 166 -0.18 -5.52 -30.96
C PHE A 166 -0.53 -4.20 -31.66
N SER A 167 -1.56 -3.50 -31.16
CA SER A 167 -2.03 -2.24 -31.77
C SER A 167 -0.99 -1.11 -31.71
N GLY A 168 -0.19 -1.07 -30.64
CA GLY A 168 0.89 -0.12 -30.44
C GLY A 168 1.83 -0.55 -29.32
N ILE A 169 3.02 0.08 -29.27
CA ILE A 169 4.08 -0.25 -28.32
C ILE A 169 4.73 1.02 -27.76
N ILE A 170 5.08 1.00 -26.47
CA ILE A 170 6.05 1.94 -25.86
C ILE A 170 7.35 1.17 -25.65
N VAL A 171 8.48 1.80 -25.96
CA VAL A 171 9.82 1.27 -25.68
C VAL A 171 10.50 2.19 -24.68
N HIS A 172 10.96 1.65 -23.54
CA HIS A 172 11.51 2.46 -22.45
C HIS A 172 12.68 1.78 -21.72
N GLN A 173 13.63 2.58 -21.22
CA GLN A 173 14.76 2.06 -20.45
C GLN A 173 14.37 1.64 -19.03
N GLU A 174 14.85 0.47 -18.60
CA GLU A 174 14.60 -0.13 -17.28
C GLU A 174 14.97 0.82 -16.12
N SER A 175 16.10 1.54 -16.20
CA SER A 175 16.52 2.47 -15.14
C SER A 175 15.54 3.60 -14.92
N VAL A 176 15.04 4.23 -16.00
CA VAL A 176 14.07 5.32 -15.89
C VAL A 176 12.76 4.81 -15.29
N CYS A 177 12.28 3.65 -15.75
CA CYS A 177 11.10 3.03 -15.17
C CYS A 177 11.31 2.69 -13.69
N ALA A 178 12.51 2.27 -13.27
CA ALA A 178 12.83 2.09 -11.86
C ALA A 178 12.74 3.40 -11.05
N THR A 179 13.30 4.51 -11.56
CA THR A 179 13.22 5.83 -10.92
C THR A 179 11.76 6.25 -10.72
N PHE A 180 10.94 6.22 -11.78
CA PHE A 180 9.50 6.54 -11.69
C PHE A 180 8.73 5.59 -10.78
N GLY A 181 8.98 4.28 -10.88
CA GLY A 181 8.33 3.27 -10.03
C GLY A 181 8.66 3.43 -8.53
N SER A 182 9.81 4.02 -8.20
CA SER A 182 10.21 4.35 -6.83
C SER A 182 9.75 5.74 -6.35
N GLY A 183 9.16 6.56 -7.23
CA GLY A 183 8.72 7.93 -6.92
C GLY A 183 9.85 8.95 -6.81
N LEU A 184 11.03 8.67 -7.38
CA LEU A 184 12.18 9.57 -7.38
C LEU A 184 12.21 10.42 -8.66
N SER A 185 12.78 11.63 -8.58
CA SER A 185 13.06 12.49 -9.76
C SER A 185 14.48 12.30 -10.30
N SER A 186 15.44 12.05 -9.40
CA SER A 186 16.84 11.80 -9.75
C SER A 186 17.48 10.80 -8.81
N ALA A 187 18.15 9.78 -9.34
CA ALA A 187 18.88 8.77 -8.55
C ALA A 187 19.93 8.03 -9.38
N CYS A 188 20.97 7.51 -8.71
CA CYS A 188 21.84 6.49 -9.28
C CYS A 188 21.16 5.11 -9.16
N ILE A 189 20.75 4.54 -10.29
CA ILE A 189 20.03 3.27 -10.36
C ILE A 189 21.04 2.12 -10.48
N VAL A 190 20.84 1.07 -9.68
CA VAL A 190 21.70 -0.11 -9.56
C VAL A 190 20.83 -1.36 -9.69
N ASP A 191 20.69 -1.88 -10.90
CA ASP A 191 19.96 -3.12 -11.18
C ASP A 191 20.87 -4.33 -10.96
N VAL A 192 20.73 -5.02 -9.82
CA VAL A 192 21.47 -6.25 -9.51
C VAL A 192 20.61 -7.45 -9.92
N GLY A 193 20.76 -7.84 -11.18
CA GLY A 193 20.13 -9.02 -11.76
C GLY A 193 20.82 -10.32 -11.39
N ASP A 194 20.33 -11.41 -11.99
CA ASP A 194 20.91 -12.75 -11.95
C ASP A 194 22.41 -12.80 -12.35
N GLN A 195 22.63 -12.67 -13.66
CA GLN A 195 23.94 -12.87 -14.31
C GLN A 195 24.69 -11.56 -14.63
N LYS A 196 24.09 -10.40 -14.33
CA LYS A 196 24.62 -9.07 -14.64
C LYS A 196 24.22 -8.07 -13.57
N THR A 197 24.98 -6.98 -13.47
CA THR A 197 24.62 -5.79 -12.69
C THR A 197 24.72 -4.55 -13.56
N SER A 198 23.64 -3.78 -13.66
CA SER A 198 23.58 -2.51 -14.41
C SER A 198 23.68 -1.33 -13.45
N VAL A 199 24.43 -0.29 -13.80
CA VAL A 199 24.48 0.99 -13.07
C VAL A 199 24.23 2.15 -14.03
N CYS A 200 23.37 3.08 -13.67
CA CYS A 200 23.08 4.28 -14.46
C CYS A 200 22.51 5.41 -13.60
N CYS A 201 23.00 6.64 -13.77
CA CYS A 201 22.37 7.84 -13.19
C CYS A 201 21.17 8.27 -14.04
N VAL A 202 20.04 8.60 -13.39
CA VAL A 202 18.83 9.10 -14.03
C VAL A 202 18.44 10.43 -13.40
N GLU A 203 18.07 11.42 -14.20
CA GLU A 203 17.60 12.74 -13.76
C GLU A 203 16.42 13.19 -14.63
N ASP A 204 15.33 13.64 -14.00
CA ASP A 204 14.12 14.17 -14.66
C ASP A 204 13.57 13.26 -15.77
N GLY A 205 13.65 11.94 -15.55
CA GLY A 205 13.20 10.91 -16.49
C GLY A 205 14.18 10.58 -17.61
N VAL A 206 15.42 11.07 -17.57
CA VAL A 206 16.45 10.81 -18.59
C VAL A 206 17.64 10.07 -17.99
N SER A 207 18.01 8.95 -18.62
CA SER A 207 19.21 8.16 -18.30
C SER A 207 20.47 8.84 -18.87
N HIS A 208 21.38 9.26 -17.98
CA HIS A 208 22.63 9.95 -18.34
C HIS A 208 23.62 8.99 -19.02
N ARG A 209 23.84 9.18 -20.33
CA ARG A 209 24.53 8.20 -21.21
C ARG A 209 25.95 7.84 -20.78
N ASN A 210 26.76 8.81 -20.36
CA ASN A 210 28.14 8.57 -19.91
C ASN A 210 28.22 7.77 -18.59
N THR A 211 27.10 7.58 -17.88
CA THR A 211 27.05 6.90 -16.57
C THR A 211 26.66 5.42 -16.68
N ARG A 212 26.23 4.98 -17.87
CA ARG A 212 25.76 3.62 -18.13
C ARG A 212 26.91 2.62 -18.09
N LEU A 213 26.83 1.70 -17.13
CA LEU A 213 27.84 0.68 -16.88
C LEU A 213 27.17 -0.67 -16.70
N CYS A 214 27.71 -1.73 -17.30
CA CYS A 214 27.24 -3.10 -17.07
C CYS A 214 28.40 -4.00 -16.63
N LEU A 215 28.19 -4.70 -15.52
CA LEU A 215 29.08 -5.72 -14.96
C LEU A 215 28.55 -7.10 -15.34
N ALA A 216 29.40 -7.97 -15.88
CA ALA A 216 29.04 -9.32 -16.33
C ALA A 216 28.94 -10.36 -15.19
N TYR A 217 28.56 -9.91 -14.00
CA TYR A 217 28.38 -10.72 -12.78
C TYR A 217 27.22 -10.16 -11.93
N GLY A 218 26.62 -10.99 -11.08
CA GLY A 218 25.41 -10.60 -10.33
C GLY A 218 25.07 -11.52 -9.16
N GLY A 219 23.76 -11.64 -8.88
CA GLY A 219 23.25 -12.45 -7.77
C GLY A 219 23.66 -13.92 -7.84
N SER A 220 23.82 -14.51 -9.03
CA SER A 220 24.21 -15.91 -9.18
C SER A 220 25.62 -16.17 -8.65
N ASP A 221 26.51 -15.19 -8.76
CA ASP A 221 27.88 -15.31 -8.29
C ASP A 221 27.97 -15.34 -6.77
N VAL A 222 27.08 -14.61 -6.07
CA VAL A 222 26.94 -14.74 -4.61
C VAL A 222 26.45 -16.14 -4.24
N SER A 223 25.45 -16.69 -4.94
CA SER A 223 24.94 -18.04 -4.68
C SER A 223 26.02 -19.11 -4.91
N ARG A 224 26.82 -18.95 -5.98
CA ARG A 224 27.97 -19.82 -6.30
C ARG A 224 29.10 -19.73 -5.28
N CYS A 225 29.43 -18.51 -4.82
CA CYS A 225 30.44 -18.32 -3.77
C CYS A 225 29.96 -18.91 -2.43
N PHE A 226 28.67 -18.74 -2.10
CA PHE A 226 28.08 -19.32 -0.90
C PHE A 226 28.14 -20.85 -0.94
N TYR A 227 27.71 -21.46 -2.05
CA TYR A 227 27.79 -22.90 -2.24
C TYR A 227 29.23 -23.43 -2.12
N TRP A 228 30.21 -22.77 -2.75
CA TRP A 228 31.62 -23.16 -2.65
C TRP A 228 32.17 -23.08 -1.22
N LEU A 229 31.82 -22.02 -0.48
CA LEU A 229 32.18 -21.87 0.93
C LEU A 229 31.53 -22.95 1.80
N MET A 230 30.23 -23.21 1.60
CA MET A 230 29.48 -24.25 2.30
C MET A 230 30.08 -25.64 2.07
N GLN A 231 30.45 -25.98 0.82
CA GLN A 231 31.10 -27.26 0.51
C GLN A 231 32.41 -27.43 1.30
N ARG A 232 33.21 -26.37 1.45
CA ARG A 232 34.42 -26.38 2.29
C ARG A 232 34.12 -26.49 3.79
N ALA A 233 32.98 -25.99 4.24
CA ALA A 233 32.47 -26.13 5.60
C ALA A 233 31.76 -27.47 5.87
N GLY A 234 31.73 -28.39 4.90
CA GLY A 234 31.10 -29.71 5.05
C GLY A 234 29.59 -29.72 4.82
N PHE A 235 29.11 -29.00 3.80
CA PHE A 235 27.70 -28.96 3.40
C PHE A 235 27.09 -30.38 3.33
N PRO A 236 26.01 -30.68 4.08
CA PRO A 236 25.55 -32.06 4.24
C PRO A 236 24.78 -32.57 3.01
N TYR A 237 24.25 -31.68 2.16
CA TYR A 237 23.66 -32.04 0.89
C TYR A 237 24.75 -32.15 -0.19
N ARG A 238 25.45 -33.28 -0.17
CA ARG A 238 26.61 -33.56 -1.04
C ARG A 238 26.26 -33.66 -2.52
N ASP A 239 25.05 -34.13 -2.83
CA ASP A 239 24.58 -34.35 -4.21
C ASP A 239 24.08 -33.05 -4.90
N CYS A 240 24.19 -31.90 -4.24
CA CYS A 240 23.81 -30.60 -4.76
C CYS A 240 24.59 -30.24 -6.03
N GLN A 241 23.90 -30.09 -7.16
CA GLN A 241 24.52 -29.78 -8.46
C GLN A 241 24.13 -28.36 -8.93
N LEU A 242 25.15 -27.53 -9.23
CA LEU A 242 24.93 -26.21 -9.85
C LEU A 242 24.31 -26.27 -11.26
N ALA A 243 24.20 -27.45 -11.88
CA ALA A 243 23.45 -27.67 -13.11
C ALA A 243 21.95 -27.93 -12.86
N ASN A 244 21.59 -28.47 -11.69
CA ASN A 244 20.22 -28.84 -11.34
C ASN A 244 19.40 -27.60 -10.92
N LYS A 245 18.25 -27.38 -11.54
CA LYS A 245 17.38 -26.23 -11.27
C LYS A 245 16.86 -26.20 -9.82
N LEU A 246 16.46 -27.33 -9.25
CA LEU A 246 15.93 -27.39 -7.87
C LEU A 246 17.03 -27.02 -6.87
N ASP A 247 18.24 -27.53 -7.08
CA ASP A 247 19.40 -27.21 -6.27
C ASP A 247 19.79 -25.73 -6.40
N CYS A 248 19.73 -25.14 -7.60
CA CYS A 248 19.98 -23.71 -7.76
C CYS A 248 18.90 -22.81 -7.13
N LEU A 249 17.62 -23.21 -7.19
CA LEU A 249 16.53 -22.52 -6.49
C LEU A 249 16.70 -22.62 -4.97
N LEU A 250 17.10 -23.79 -4.47
CA LEU A 250 17.47 -24.00 -3.08
C LEU A 250 18.64 -23.07 -2.72
N LEU A 251 19.76 -23.08 -3.44
CA LEU A 251 20.91 -22.21 -3.15
C LEU A 251 20.56 -20.70 -3.22
N GLN A 252 19.65 -20.31 -4.11
CA GLN A 252 19.12 -18.96 -4.16
C GLN A 252 18.31 -18.61 -2.89
N HIS A 253 17.48 -19.54 -2.41
CA HIS A 253 16.76 -19.39 -1.15
C HIS A 253 17.71 -19.37 0.06
N LEU A 254 18.65 -20.32 0.18
CA LEU A 254 19.63 -20.36 1.26
C LEU A 254 20.49 -19.08 1.30
N LYS A 255 20.83 -18.50 0.13
CA LYS A 255 21.46 -17.17 0.07
C LYS A 255 20.56 -16.07 0.64
N GLU A 256 19.30 -15.98 0.20
CA GLU A 256 18.36 -14.94 0.66
C GLU A 256 18.05 -15.06 2.17
N THR A 257 18.06 -16.29 2.71
CA THR A 257 17.77 -16.60 4.11
C THR A 257 19.00 -16.44 5.02
N PHE A 258 20.18 -16.93 4.61
CA PHE A 258 21.36 -17.03 5.49
C PHE A 258 22.44 -16.00 5.24
N CYS A 259 22.61 -15.49 4.01
CA CYS A 259 23.65 -14.49 3.76
C CYS A 259 23.31 -13.14 4.39
N HIS A 260 24.32 -12.42 4.85
CA HIS A 260 24.18 -11.07 5.38
C HIS A 260 25.45 -10.25 5.12
N LEU A 261 25.33 -8.93 5.24
CA LEU A 261 26.48 -8.01 5.32
C LEU A 261 26.64 -7.36 6.69
N ASP A 262 26.00 -7.97 7.69
CA ASP A 262 26.18 -7.62 9.09
C ASP A 262 27.54 -8.13 9.57
N GLN A 263 28.39 -7.23 10.08
CA GLN A 263 29.73 -7.56 10.60
C GLN A 263 29.69 -7.90 12.09
N ASP A 264 28.63 -7.52 12.80
CA ASP A 264 28.46 -7.82 14.23
C ASP A 264 27.95 -9.26 14.43
N ILE A 265 27.26 -9.81 13.41
CA ILE A 265 26.90 -11.22 13.33
C ILE A 265 28.11 -12.03 12.87
N SER A 266 28.97 -12.38 13.83
CA SER A 266 30.10 -13.29 13.62
C SER A 266 29.92 -14.58 14.44
N GLY A 267 30.48 -15.69 13.93
CA GLY A 267 30.46 -16.97 14.61
C GLY A 267 29.46 -18.00 14.11
N LEU A 268 29.62 -19.22 14.64
CA LEU A 268 28.94 -20.42 14.21
C LEU A 268 27.48 -20.43 14.67
N GLN A 269 26.57 -20.69 13.75
CA GLN A 269 25.14 -20.88 14.01
C GLN A 269 24.69 -22.17 13.33
N ASP A 270 23.80 -22.90 13.99
CA ASP A 270 23.13 -24.06 13.40
C ASP A 270 21.94 -23.59 12.54
N HIS A 271 21.85 -24.17 11.35
CA HIS A 271 20.84 -23.89 10.33
C HIS A 271 20.24 -25.19 9.86
N GLU A 272 18.98 -25.15 9.45
CA GLU A 272 18.29 -26.29 8.85
C GLU A 272 17.59 -25.90 7.55
N PHE A 273 17.49 -26.85 6.63
CA PHE A 273 16.75 -26.71 5.39
C PHE A 273 16.23 -28.07 4.93
N GLN A 274 15.10 -28.06 4.23
CA GLN A 274 14.46 -29.26 3.72
C GLN A 274 14.62 -29.33 2.19
N ILE A 275 14.86 -30.53 1.68
CA ILE A 275 14.88 -30.84 0.25
C ILE A 275 13.75 -31.80 -0.05
N ARG A 276 13.03 -31.53 -1.14
CA ARG A 276 12.02 -32.43 -1.69
C ARG A 276 12.13 -32.44 -3.20
N HIS A 277 12.72 -33.52 -3.72
CA HIS A 277 12.66 -33.83 -5.15
C HIS A 277 11.33 -34.52 -5.49
N PRO A 278 10.86 -34.44 -6.74
CA PRO A 278 9.79 -35.31 -7.23
C PRO A 278 10.10 -36.78 -6.91
N ASP A 279 9.06 -37.53 -6.55
CA ASP A 279 9.09 -38.98 -6.28
C ASP A 279 10.13 -39.44 -5.22
N SER A 280 10.63 -38.50 -4.41
CA SER A 280 11.60 -38.76 -3.33
C SER A 280 11.03 -38.34 -1.96
N PRO A 281 11.40 -39.03 -0.86
CA PRO A 281 11.06 -38.57 0.48
C PRO A 281 11.68 -37.21 0.76
N ALA A 282 11.00 -36.37 1.55
CA ALA A 282 11.54 -35.07 1.94
C ALA A 282 12.65 -35.25 2.99
N LEU A 283 13.86 -34.78 2.68
CA LEU A 283 15.04 -34.90 3.53
C LEU A 283 15.30 -33.60 4.26
N LEU A 284 15.42 -33.66 5.58
CA LEU A 284 15.83 -32.54 6.42
C LEU A 284 17.35 -32.57 6.61
N TYR A 285 18.01 -31.46 6.32
CA TYR A 285 19.44 -31.28 6.49
C TYR A 285 19.72 -30.22 7.55
N GLN A 286 20.63 -30.53 8.47
CA GLN A 286 21.12 -29.59 9.49
C GLN A 286 22.62 -29.38 9.31
N PHE A 287 23.07 -28.13 9.44
CA PHE A 287 24.47 -27.75 9.21
C PHE A 287 24.82 -26.46 9.95
N ARG A 288 26.12 -26.30 10.23
CA ARG A 288 26.65 -25.18 11.00
C ARG A 288 27.39 -24.21 10.08
N LEU A 289 27.02 -22.93 10.09
CA LEU A 289 27.65 -21.88 9.29
C LEU A 289 28.24 -20.78 10.17
N GLY A 290 29.48 -20.42 9.90
CA GLY A 290 30.21 -19.29 10.47
C GLY A 290 30.25 -18.11 9.49
N ASP A 291 31.45 -17.64 9.19
CA ASP A 291 31.65 -16.41 8.42
C ASP A 291 31.30 -16.55 6.92
N GLU A 292 30.98 -17.76 6.43
CA GLU A 292 30.61 -18.02 5.03
C GLU A 292 29.40 -17.18 4.58
N LYS A 293 28.45 -16.96 5.50
CA LYS A 293 27.25 -16.12 5.34
C LYS A 293 27.59 -14.66 5.03
N LEU A 294 28.70 -14.17 5.59
CA LEU A 294 29.21 -12.81 5.40
C LEU A 294 30.17 -12.71 4.21
N GLN A 295 30.98 -13.75 3.99
CA GLN A 295 31.97 -13.79 2.92
C GLN A 295 31.33 -13.94 1.54
N ALA A 296 30.27 -14.74 1.36
CA ALA A 296 29.70 -14.94 0.03
C ALA A 296 29.20 -13.65 -0.65
N PRO A 297 28.48 -12.73 0.03
CA PRO A 297 28.11 -11.45 -0.57
C PRO A 297 29.30 -10.49 -0.85
N MET A 298 30.47 -10.70 -0.24
CA MET A 298 31.68 -9.92 -0.55
C MET A 298 32.16 -10.12 -1.99
N ALA A 299 31.74 -11.20 -2.65
CA ALA A 299 32.00 -11.43 -4.07
C ALA A 299 31.55 -10.27 -4.98
N LEU A 300 30.47 -9.54 -4.63
CA LEU A 300 30.03 -8.38 -5.42
C LEU A 300 30.95 -7.16 -5.30
N PHE A 301 31.70 -7.05 -4.21
CA PHE A 301 32.55 -5.91 -3.86
C PHE A 301 34.05 -6.19 -4.10
N TYR A 302 34.43 -7.46 -4.10
CA TYR A 302 35.80 -7.96 -4.27
C TYR A 302 35.85 -9.11 -5.30
N PRO A 303 35.32 -8.93 -6.53
CA PRO A 303 35.13 -10.02 -7.49
C PRO A 303 36.41 -10.82 -7.78
N ALA A 304 37.57 -10.15 -7.87
CA ALA A 304 38.86 -10.80 -8.07
C ALA A 304 39.25 -11.77 -6.93
N THR A 305 38.91 -11.47 -5.67
CA THR A 305 39.21 -12.33 -4.51
C THR A 305 38.45 -13.65 -4.55
N PHE A 306 37.26 -13.67 -5.18
CA PHE A 306 36.39 -14.84 -5.30
C PHE A 306 36.48 -15.52 -6.68
N GLY A 307 37.52 -15.23 -7.46
CA GLY A 307 37.73 -15.84 -8.78
C GLY A 307 36.68 -15.44 -9.83
N ILE A 308 36.00 -14.29 -9.66
CA ILE A 308 35.11 -13.72 -10.68
C ILE A 308 35.99 -12.93 -11.66
N VAL A 309 36.64 -13.67 -12.56
CA VAL A 309 37.57 -13.15 -13.57
C VAL A 309 37.22 -13.73 -14.95
N GLY A 310 37.41 -12.94 -16.00
CA GLY A 310 37.10 -13.32 -17.38
C GLY A 310 37.31 -12.16 -18.35
N GLN A 311 37.22 -12.42 -19.66
CA GLN A 311 37.33 -11.36 -20.66
C GLN A 311 36.05 -10.48 -20.69
N LYS A 312 36.23 -9.15 -20.79
CA LYS A 312 35.16 -8.14 -20.87
C LYS A 312 34.17 -8.17 -19.69
N MET A 313 34.68 -8.19 -18.45
CA MET A 313 33.85 -8.15 -17.23
C MET A 313 33.03 -6.86 -17.05
N THR A 314 33.47 -5.76 -17.66
CA THR A 314 32.82 -4.45 -17.62
C THR A 314 32.57 -4.00 -19.06
N ILE A 315 31.33 -3.63 -19.37
CA ILE A 315 30.87 -3.18 -20.69
C ILE A 315 30.38 -1.72 -20.58
N LEU A 316 30.81 -0.91 -21.55
CA LEU A 316 30.48 0.50 -21.71
C LEU A 316 29.78 0.71 -23.07
N GLN A 317 28.93 1.73 -23.17
CA GLN A 317 28.28 2.09 -24.43
C GLN A 317 29.16 3.10 -25.20
N HIS A 318 29.78 2.66 -26.30
CA HIS A 318 30.55 3.55 -27.18
C HIS A 318 29.64 4.48 -28.00
N ARG A 319 30.16 5.64 -28.42
CA ARG A 319 29.43 6.64 -29.20
C ARG A 319 29.46 6.31 -30.70
N SER A 320 28.31 6.37 -31.35
CA SER A 320 28.20 6.58 -32.80
C SER A 320 27.89 8.06 -33.03
N GLN A 321 28.64 8.74 -33.90
CA GLN A 321 28.35 10.11 -34.31
C GLN A 321 27.87 10.11 -35.77
N GLY A 322 26.75 10.76 -36.06
CA GLY A 322 26.24 10.93 -37.42
C GLY A 322 25.40 9.76 -37.95
N ASP A 323 24.90 8.87 -37.08
CA ASP A 323 23.95 7.81 -37.49
C ASP A 323 22.51 8.34 -37.32
N PRO A 324 21.80 8.71 -38.40
CA PRO A 324 20.45 9.25 -38.30
C PRO A 324 19.42 8.24 -37.79
N GLU A 325 19.75 6.94 -37.75
CA GLU A 325 18.92 5.90 -37.15
C GLU A 325 19.35 5.55 -35.71
N ASP A 326 20.40 6.15 -35.17
CA ASP A 326 20.73 6.00 -33.74
C ASP A 326 19.76 6.85 -32.90
N PRO A 327 18.93 6.25 -32.03
CA PRO A 327 18.14 6.98 -31.04
C PRO A 327 19.00 7.78 -30.03
N HIS A 328 20.32 7.67 -30.11
CA HIS A 328 21.28 8.37 -29.28
C HIS A 328 22.20 9.36 -30.03
N ASP A 329 21.93 9.70 -31.29
CA ASP A 329 22.74 10.68 -32.03
C ASP A 329 22.79 12.07 -31.36
N GLU A 330 23.99 12.50 -30.97
CA GLU A 330 24.27 13.73 -30.21
C GLU A 330 24.00 15.00 -31.04
N HIS A 331 24.31 15.00 -32.34
CA HIS A 331 24.11 16.14 -33.22
C HIS A 331 22.64 16.39 -33.54
N TYR A 332 21.86 15.33 -33.77
CA TYR A 332 20.41 15.43 -33.98
C TYR A 332 19.70 16.03 -32.76
N LEU A 333 20.07 15.58 -31.56
CA LEU A 333 19.46 16.04 -30.31
C LEU A 333 19.80 17.51 -30.01
N LEU A 334 21.07 17.91 -30.19
CA LEU A 334 21.50 19.31 -30.02
C LEU A 334 20.92 20.24 -31.10
N ALA A 335 20.85 19.81 -32.36
CA ALA A 335 20.26 20.60 -33.45
C ALA A 335 18.73 20.78 -33.29
N THR A 336 18.05 19.82 -32.67
CA THR A 336 16.62 19.93 -32.36
C THR A 336 16.39 20.93 -31.23
N GLN A 337 17.25 20.94 -30.19
CA GLN A 337 17.21 21.97 -29.14
C GLN A 337 17.48 23.38 -29.69
N SER A 338 18.54 23.58 -30.47
CA SER A 338 18.93 24.94 -30.91
C SER A 338 17.92 25.57 -31.88
N LYS A 339 17.31 24.80 -32.79
CA LYS A 339 16.21 25.27 -33.65
C LYS A 339 14.97 25.66 -32.84
N GLN A 340 14.67 24.93 -31.77
CA GLN A 340 13.52 25.23 -30.90
C GLN A 340 13.75 26.51 -30.08
N GLU A 341 14.95 26.75 -29.56
CA GLU A 341 15.31 28.00 -28.87
C GLU A 341 15.28 29.23 -29.81
N GLN A 342 15.75 29.09 -31.06
CA GLN A 342 15.66 30.15 -32.06
C GLN A 342 14.19 30.47 -32.40
N SER A 343 13.33 29.46 -32.54
CA SER A 343 11.90 29.68 -32.80
C SER A 343 11.17 30.33 -31.61
N ALA A 344 11.56 30.00 -30.38
CA ALA A 344 11.03 30.60 -29.17
C ALA A 344 11.41 32.10 -29.04
N LYS A 345 12.66 32.47 -29.39
CA LYS A 345 13.08 33.88 -29.49
C LYS A 345 12.29 34.64 -30.55
N ALA A 346 12.22 34.13 -31.78
CA ALA A 346 11.46 34.77 -32.87
C ALA A 346 9.97 34.96 -32.54
N THR A 347 9.38 34.08 -31.73
CA THR A 347 7.99 34.19 -31.26
C THR A 347 7.81 35.22 -30.13
N ALA A 348 8.86 35.47 -29.33
CA ALA A 348 8.88 36.55 -28.35
C ALA A 348 9.01 37.93 -29.04
N ASP A 349 9.89 38.04 -30.03
CA ASP A 349 10.11 39.30 -30.77
C ASP A 349 8.88 39.67 -31.64
N ARG A 350 8.15 38.69 -32.18
CA ARG A 350 6.84 38.95 -32.83
C ARG A 350 5.74 39.45 -31.88
N LYS A 351 5.91 39.33 -30.56
CA LYS A 351 4.97 39.86 -29.56
C LYS A 351 5.34 41.24 -29.02
N SER A 352 6.56 41.73 -29.23
CA SER A 352 6.94 43.11 -28.89
C SER A 352 6.57 44.13 -29.97
N MET A 353 6.34 43.69 -31.21
CA MET A 353 6.02 44.56 -32.36
C MET A 353 4.61 44.35 -32.93
N SER A 354 3.56 44.72 -32.17
CA SER A 354 2.21 44.86 -32.76
C SER A 354 1.28 45.85 -32.02
N LYS A 355 1.47 47.15 -32.24
CA LYS A 355 0.42 48.15 -32.53
C LYS A 355 1.06 49.40 -33.19
N PRO A 356 0.31 50.17 -34.01
CA PRO A 356 0.86 50.58 -35.31
C PRO A 356 1.13 52.08 -35.49
N GLY A 357 1.98 52.41 -36.47
CA GLY A 357 2.16 53.78 -36.99
C GLY A 357 2.95 53.83 -38.31
N ALA A 358 2.25 54.15 -39.40
CA ALA A 358 2.71 54.83 -40.64
C ALA A 358 3.76 54.22 -41.61
N PHE A 359 3.27 54.03 -42.85
CA PHE A 359 3.85 54.43 -44.16
C PHE A 359 4.84 53.55 -45.00
N GLU A 360 4.32 53.20 -46.20
CA GLU A 360 4.91 53.09 -47.56
C GLU A 360 6.03 52.10 -47.97
N GLY A 361 5.87 51.54 -49.19
CA GLY A 361 6.99 51.08 -50.06
C GLY A 361 6.93 49.66 -50.67
N GLU A 362 6.30 49.53 -51.85
CA GLU A 362 6.65 48.73 -53.07
C GLU A 362 7.76 47.62 -53.09
N LEU A 363 7.88 46.65 -54.02
CA LEU A 363 7.03 45.90 -55.00
C LEU A 363 7.88 44.75 -55.63
N ARG A 364 7.33 43.52 -55.78
CA ARG A 364 7.69 42.41 -56.74
C ARG A 364 9.15 41.84 -56.77
N GLY A 365 9.42 40.58 -57.13
CA GLY A 365 8.56 39.42 -57.45
C GLY A 365 9.32 38.21 -58.07
N GLN A 366 8.56 37.18 -58.49
CA GLN A 366 8.89 36.06 -59.43
C GLN A 366 9.66 34.78 -58.98
N SER A 367 8.87 33.70 -58.80
CA SER A 367 8.95 32.33 -59.42
C SER A 367 10.21 31.82 -60.14
N SER A 368 10.62 30.55 -59.89
CA SER A 368 10.30 29.39 -60.78
C SER A 368 10.92 28.02 -60.37
N ASP A 369 10.20 26.98 -60.81
CA ASP A 369 10.33 25.50 -60.89
C ASP A 369 11.61 24.67 -60.66
N ILE A 370 11.44 23.61 -59.84
CA ILE A 370 11.51 22.15 -60.12
C ILE A 370 12.47 21.60 -61.21
N SER A 371 13.41 20.72 -60.81
CA SER A 371 13.56 19.29 -61.27
C SER A 371 14.85 18.66 -60.72
N GLU A 372 14.75 17.65 -59.85
CA GLU A 372 15.02 16.20 -60.09
C GLU A 372 16.48 15.70 -59.93
N ARG A 373 16.61 14.69 -59.04
CA ARG A 373 17.42 13.45 -59.13
C ARG A 373 18.90 13.37 -58.65
N ILE A 374 19.03 12.50 -57.64
CA ILE A 374 19.95 11.33 -57.54
C ILE A 374 21.31 11.52 -56.81
N TYR A 375 21.41 10.81 -55.66
CA TYR A 375 22.57 10.36 -54.87
C TYR A 375 23.51 9.41 -55.69
N PRO A 376 24.69 8.89 -55.23
CA PRO A 376 25.16 8.75 -53.83
C PRO A 376 26.69 8.90 -53.58
N GLN A 377 27.13 8.71 -52.30
CA GLN A 377 28.45 8.18 -51.84
C GLN A 377 29.73 8.98 -52.25
N GLU A 378 30.92 8.87 -51.64
CA GLU A 378 31.43 8.22 -50.41
C GLU A 378 32.74 8.93 -49.95
N VAL A 379 32.95 9.06 -48.64
CA VAL A 379 34.19 8.74 -47.85
C VAL A 379 35.55 9.46 -48.08
N GLU A 380 36.32 9.56 -46.96
CA GLU A 380 37.75 9.91 -46.77
C GLU A 380 38.19 11.39 -46.98
N LEU A 381 38.64 12.13 -45.96
CA LEU A 381 39.90 12.11 -45.17
C LEU A 381 41.08 12.87 -45.83
N GLY A 382 41.51 14.00 -45.25
CA GLY A 382 42.70 14.73 -45.72
C GLY A 382 43.03 16.06 -45.02
N SER A 383 43.90 16.00 -44.01
CA SER A 383 44.92 17.01 -43.59
C SER A 383 44.71 18.54 -43.77
N SER A 384 44.60 19.21 -42.63
CA SER A 384 45.19 20.51 -42.23
C SER A 384 46.29 21.18 -43.08
N GLN A 385 46.26 22.53 -43.21
CA GLN A 385 47.15 23.48 -42.48
C GLN A 385 46.95 24.97 -42.86
N GLY A 386 47.11 25.86 -41.87
CA GLY A 386 47.41 27.31 -41.95
C GLY A 386 46.31 28.25 -42.49
N ASP A 387 46.19 29.52 -42.08
CA ASP A 387 46.66 30.31 -40.93
C ASP A 387 46.23 31.77 -41.21
N CYS A 388 45.57 32.48 -40.27
CA CYS A 388 45.82 33.90 -39.91
C CYS A 388 44.72 34.59 -39.06
N MET A 389 45.11 35.00 -37.85
CA MET A 389 44.85 36.33 -37.22
C MET A 389 43.41 36.86 -36.96
N ILE A 390 42.84 36.53 -35.78
CA ILE A 390 42.64 37.39 -34.56
C ILE A 390 42.34 38.91 -34.74
N PRO A 391 41.51 39.61 -33.91
CA PRO A 391 40.98 39.28 -32.55
C PRO A 391 39.46 39.48 -32.28
N GLY A 392 38.96 38.98 -31.13
CA GLY A 392 37.74 39.54 -30.50
C GLY A 392 37.03 38.75 -29.39
N ASN A 393 37.52 38.84 -28.14
CA ASN A 393 36.90 38.41 -26.87
C ASN A 393 36.58 36.92 -26.63
N ASP A 394 37.45 36.30 -25.81
CA ASP A 394 37.18 35.06 -25.10
C ASP A 394 36.34 35.27 -23.83
N SER A 395 35.53 34.27 -23.53
CA SER A 395 35.30 33.80 -22.15
C SER A 395 35.30 32.27 -22.18
N GLU A 396 36.46 31.65 -22.00
CA GLU A 396 36.66 30.20 -22.10
C GLU A 396 35.93 29.41 -20.99
N GLU A 397 35.28 28.31 -21.36
CA GLU A 397 35.18 27.12 -20.49
C GLU A 397 36.29 26.12 -20.88
N PRO A 398 37.00 25.49 -19.92
CA PRO A 398 38.28 24.86 -20.22
C PRO A 398 38.18 23.46 -20.85
N LEU A 399 38.87 23.30 -21.99
CA LEU A 399 39.06 22.05 -22.74
C LEU A 399 39.64 20.86 -21.93
N THR A 400 40.25 21.13 -20.77
CA THR A 400 40.80 20.10 -19.86
C THR A 400 39.76 19.09 -19.38
N ALA A 401 38.50 19.51 -19.22
CA ALA A 401 37.42 18.61 -18.79
C ALA A 401 37.10 17.51 -19.81
N HIS A 402 37.34 17.74 -21.11
CA HIS A 402 37.07 16.74 -22.16
C HIS A 402 38.22 15.72 -22.30
N MET A 403 39.48 16.15 -22.16
CA MET A 403 40.62 15.24 -22.20
C MET A 403 40.70 14.33 -20.96
N SER A 404 40.40 14.85 -19.77
CA SER A 404 40.40 14.04 -18.54
C SER A 404 39.37 12.89 -18.59
N ARG A 405 38.16 13.16 -19.11
CA ARG A 405 37.08 12.16 -19.26
C ARG A 405 37.44 11.00 -20.20
N LYS A 406 38.19 11.24 -21.28
CA LYS A 406 38.61 10.18 -22.22
C LYS A 406 39.65 9.23 -21.61
N THR A 407 40.45 9.71 -20.66
CA THR A 407 41.52 8.96 -19.98
C THR A 407 41.00 8.13 -18.80
N ALA A 408 39.94 8.56 -18.11
CA ALA A 408 39.34 7.80 -17.01
C ALA A 408 38.61 6.53 -17.49
N ILE A 409 37.90 6.62 -18.62
CA ILE A 409 37.02 5.56 -19.14
C ILE A 409 37.82 4.31 -19.58
N SER A 410 39.01 4.47 -20.17
CA SER A 410 39.81 3.33 -20.66
C SER A 410 40.55 2.57 -19.55
N GLN A 411 40.71 3.12 -18.34
CA GLN A 411 41.46 2.47 -17.26
C GLN A 411 40.75 1.23 -16.67
N PHE A 412 39.43 1.13 -16.82
CA PHE A 412 38.60 0.09 -16.21
C PHE A 412 38.00 -0.90 -17.21
N GLU A 413 38.11 -0.63 -18.51
CA GLU A 413 37.60 -1.49 -19.56
C GLU A 413 38.20 -2.91 -19.47
N GLY A 414 37.34 -3.92 -19.49
CA GLY A 414 37.73 -5.32 -19.30
C GLY A 414 38.07 -5.78 -17.88
N LYS A 415 38.23 -4.88 -16.89
CA LYS A 415 38.55 -5.27 -15.49
C LYS A 415 37.30 -5.61 -14.68
N ALA A 416 37.43 -6.48 -13.68
CA ALA A 416 36.37 -6.80 -12.72
C ALA A 416 36.26 -5.69 -11.65
N LEU A 417 35.27 -4.80 -11.82
CA LEU A 417 35.06 -3.64 -10.95
C LEU A 417 34.00 -3.92 -9.88
N GLY A 418 34.39 -3.89 -8.60
CA GLY A 418 33.47 -4.06 -7.47
C GLY A 418 32.30 -3.06 -7.47
N LEU A 419 31.12 -3.49 -7.00
CA LEU A 419 29.86 -2.76 -7.12
C LEU A 419 29.90 -1.33 -6.56
N ASP A 420 30.57 -1.14 -5.42
CA ASP A 420 30.77 0.18 -4.82
C ASP A 420 31.62 1.10 -5.71
N LYS A 421 32.67 0.58 -6.34
CA LYS A 421 33.48 1.36 -7.31
C LYS A 421 32.70 1.67 -8.58
N ALA A 422 31.86 0.75 -9.05
CA ALA A 422 31.00 0.93 -10.21
C ALA A 422 30.00 2.10 -10.03
N ILE A 423 29.39 2.21 -8.86
CA ILE A 423 28.50 3.32 -8.49
C ILE A 423 29.25 4.65 -8.46
N LEU A 424 30.42 4.70 -7.78
CA LEU A 424 31.22 5.93 -7.72
C LEU A 424 31.69 6.40 -9.11
N HIS A 425 32.11 5.47 -9.97
CA HIS A 425 32.49 5.77 -11.35
C HIS A 425 31.32 6.30 -12.18
N SER A 426 30.14 5.66 -12.08
CA SER A 426 28.91 6.11 -12.73
C SER A 426 28.56 7.55 -12.34
N ILE A 427 28.62 7.87 -11.04
CA ILE A 427 28.35 9.21 -10.52
C ILE A 427 29.42 10.21 -11.00
N ASP A 428 30.70 9.86 -10.98
CA ASP A 428 31.77 10.76 -11.42
C ASP A 428 31.71 11.10 -12.92
N CYS A 429 31.08 10.25 -13.72
CA CYS A 429 30.80 10.50 -15.14
C CYS A 429 29.63 11.48 -15.41
N CYS A 430 28.92 11.95 -14.37
CA CYS A 430 27.95 13.04 -14.48
C CYS A 430 28.61 14.37 -14.89
N ALA A 431 27.91 15.18 -15.69
CA ALA A 431 28.50 16.35 -16.33
C ALA A 431 28.77 17.54 -15.38
N SER A 432 28.00 17.69 -14.29
CA SER A 432 28.11 18.80 -13.34
C SER A 432 28.24 18.30 -11.90
N ASP A 433 28.89 19.08 -11.05
CA ASP A 433 29.00 18.79 -9.61
C ASP A 433 27.64 18.80 -8.90
N ASP A 434 26.65 19.54 -9.40
CA ASP A 434 25.30 19.55 -8.84
C ASP A 434 24.53 18.26 -9.18
N THR A 435 24.64 17.74 -10.42
CA THR A 435 24.13 16.40 -10.74
C THR A 435 24.87 15.34 -9.91
N LYS A 436 26.19 15.46 -9.71
CA LYS A 436 26.96 14.55 -8.82
C LYS A 436 26.39 14.54 -7.39
N LYS A 437 26.12 15.71 -6.79
CA LYS A 437 25.48 15.81 -5.46
C LYS A 437 24.13 15.09 -5.41
N LYS A 438 23.26 15.28 -6.40
CA LYS A 438 21.95 14.60 -6.48
C LYS A 438 22.10 13.07 -6.56
N MET A 439 23.01 12.56 -7.38
CA MET A 439 23.23 11.11 -7.52
C MET A 439 23.90 10.50 -6.29
N TYR A 440 24.71 11.27 -5.55
CA TYR A 440 25.21 10.85 -4.24
C TYR A 440 24.14 10.88 -3.15
N SER A 441 23.13 11.76 -3.22
CA SER A 441 22.07 11.80 -2.20
C SER A 441 21.07 10.64 -2.30
N SER A 442 20.84 10.10 -3.51
CA SER A 442 19.89 9.01 -3.73
C SER A 442 20.43 7.93 -4.67
N ILE A 443 20.60 6.71 -4.14
CA ILE A 443 21.05 5.53 -4.86
C ILE A 443 19.98 4.45 -4.74
N LEU A 444 19.26 4.16 -5.83
CA LEU A 444 18.20 3.14 -5.86
C LEU A 444 18.77 1.82 -6.35
N VAL A 445 18.70 0.79 -5.52
CA VAL A 445 19.00 -0.59 -5.90
C VAL A 445 17.70 -1.30 -6.30
N VAL A 446 17.70 -1.91 -7.47
CA VAL A 446 16.61 -2.75 -7.98
C VAL A 446 17.12 -4.14 -8.34
N GLY A 447 16.21 -5.07 -8.62
CA GLY A 447 16.57 -6.45 -8.95
C GLY A 447 16.77 -7.33 -7.71
N GLY A 448 16.78 -8.64 -7.94
CA GLY A 448 16.74 -9.65 -6.87
C GLY A 448 18.09 -10.12 -6.35
N GLY A 449 19.21 -9.53 -6.80
CA GLY A 449 20.57 -9.98 -6.51
C GLY A 449 21.14 -9.52 -5.16
N LEU A 450 20.63 -8.41 -4.60
CA LEU A 450 21.00 -7.87 -3.27
C LEU A 450 19.96 -8.17 -2.17
N MET A 451 19.12 -9.19 -2.35
CA MET A 451 18.05 -9.57 -1.40
C MET A 451 18.56 -10.37 -0.19
N PHE A 452 19.52 -9.82 0.55
CA PHE A 452 20.05 -10.40 1.79
C PHE A 452 20.22 -9.32 2.90
N HIS A 453 20.38 -9.74 4.15
CA HIS A 453 20.34 -8.83 5.30
C HIS A 453 21.54 -7.85 5.33
N LYS A 454 21.34 -6.62 5.83
CA LYS A 454 22.33 -5.51 5.86
C LYS A 454 22.95 -5.06 4.53
N ALA A 455 22.42 -5.49 3.38
CA ALA A 455 22.92 -5.06 2.07
C ALA A 455 22.94 -3.52 1.90
N GLN A 456 21.91 -2.85 2.44
CA GLN A 456 21.72 -1.40 2.34
C GLN A 456 22.77 -0.63 3.13
N GLU A 457 22.85 -0.85 4.44
CA GLU A 457 23.73 -0.11 5.33
C GLU A 457 25.21 -0.36 4.98
N PHE A 458 25.54 -1.59 4.56
CA PHE A 458 26.90 -1.91 4.13
C PHE A 458 27.28 -1.18 2.84
N LEU A 459 26.41 -1.15 1.83
CA LEU A 459 26.65 -0.41 0.59
C LEU A 459 26.76 1.10 0.87
N GLN A 460 25.83 1.65 1.66
CA GLN A 460 25.83 3.05 2.09
C GLN A 460 27.14 3.45 2.79
N HIS A 461 27.60 2.64 3.75
CA HIS A 461 28.87 2.85 4.45
C HIS A 461 30.08 2.83 3.52
N ARG A 462 30.09 1.95 2.50
CA ARG A 462 31.18 1.89 1.51
C ARG A 462 31.20 3.08 0.58
N ILE A 463 30.03 3.53 0.10
CA ILE A 463 29.91 4.73 -0.73
C ILE A 463 30.36 5.95 0.08
N LEU A 464 29.86 6.14 1.29
CA LEU A 464 30.29 7.23 2.19
C LEU A 464 31.80 7.26 2.41
N ASN A 465 32.43 6.09 2.64
CA ASN A 465 33.86 6.02 2.92
C ASN A 465 34.76 6.25 1.71
N LYS A 466 34.28 5.95 0.50
CA LYS A 466 35.04 6.10 -0.75
C LYS A 466 34.63 7.34 -1.56
N MET A 467 33.60 8.06 -1.14
CA MET A 467 33.20 9.34 -1.72
C MET A 467 34.35 10.35 -1.63
N PRO A 468 34.62 11.14 -2.70
CA PRO A 468 35.62 12.19 -2.65
C PRO A 468 35.38 13.20 -1.51
N PRO A 469 36.42 13.66 -0.78
CA PRO A 469 36.26 14.55 0.37
C PRO A 469 35.53 15.87 0.09
N SER A 470 35.56 16.35 -1.17
CA SER A 470 34.80 17.52 -1.63
C SER A 470 33.29 17.33 -1.50
N PHE A 471 32.75 16.20 -1.99
CA PHE A 471 31.32 15.90 -1.90
C PHE A 471 30.89 15.49 -0.50
N ARG A 472 31.76 14.81 0.25
CA ARG A 472 31.48 14.33 1.63
C ARG A 472 31.18 15.45 2.64
N ARG A 473 31.52 16.70 2.32
CA ARG A 473 31.20 17.89 3.12
C ARG A 473 29.91 18.61 2.70
N VAL A 474 29.39 18.31 1.50
CA VAL A 474 28.28 19.03 0.86
C VAL A 474 27.02 18.17 0.75
N VAL A 475 27.18 16.84 0.64
CA VAL A 475 26.08 15.88 0.65
C VAL A 475 25.74 15.57 2.11
N GLU A 476 24.69 16.21 2.64
CA GLU A 476 24.25 16.07 4.04
C GLU A 476 23.81 14.65 4.40
N ASN A 477 23.23 13.92 3.44
CA ASN A 477 22.80 12.54 3.60
C ASN A 477 22.98 11.75 2.30
N VAL A 478 23.43 10.50 2.42
CA VAL A 478 23.54 9.52 1.33
C VAL A 478 22.52 8.43 1.60
N GLU A 479 21.41 8.42 0.86
CA GLU A 479 20.38 7.39 0.99
C GLU A 479 20.60 6.30 -0.06
N VAL A 480 20.90 5.08 0.40
CA VAL A 480 20.84 3.87 -0.43
C VAL A 480 19.49 3.21 -0.19
N ILE A 481 18.70 2.99 -1.23
CA ILE A 481 17.35 2.43 -1.16
C ILE A 481 17.39 1.04 -1.79
N THR A 482 17.43 -0.02 -0.98
CA THR A 482 17.38 -1.42 -1.47
C THR A 482 15.98 -2.03 -1.45
N ARG A 483 15.09 -1.41 -0.69
CA ARG A 483 13.67 -1.79 -0.56
C ARG A 483 12.88 -0.47 -0.46
N PRO A 484 12.42 0.11 -1.58
CA PRO A 484 11.56 1.28 -1.51
C PRO A 484 10.29 0.95 -0.73
N LYS A 485 9.73 1.97 -0.07
CA LYS A 485 8.60 1.84 0.85
C LYS A 485 7.46 1.06 0.16
N ASP A 486 7.09 -0.06 0.77
CA ASP A 486 5.98 -0.93 0.37
C ASP A 486 6.10 -1.55 -1.05
N MET A 487 7.31 -1.65 -1.61
CA MET A 487 7.54 -2.22 -2.94
C MET A 487 8.68 -3.25 -3.01
N ASP A 488 8.39 -4.38 -3.65
CA ASP A 488 9.38 -5.41 -3.98
C ASP A 488 10.39 -4.87 -5.02
N PRO A 489 11.72 -4.88 -4.74
CA PRO A 489 12.73 -4.39 -5.66
C PRO A 489 12.81 -5.16 -6.98
N ARG A 490 12.25 -6.37 -7.05
CA ARG A 490 12.10 -7.16 -8.29
C ARG A 490 11.04 -6.60 -9.24
N LEU A 491 10.12 -5.76 -8.75
CA LEU A 491 8.94 -5.29 -9.48
C LEU A 491 8.92 -3.77 -9.77
N ILE A 492 9.90 -3.00 -9.29
CA ILE A 492 9.89 -1.53 -9.40
C ILE A 492 9.85 -1.07 -10.87
N ALA A 493 10.75 -1.59 -11.71
CA ALA A 493 10.83 -1.21 -13.12
C ALA A 493 9.52 -1.52 -13.88
N TRP A 494 8.92 -2.69 -13.62
CA TRP A 494 7.64 -3.09 -14.20
C TRP A 494 6.48 -2.17 -13.76
N LYS A 495 6.39 -1.85 -12.46
CA LYS A 495 5.40 -0.91 -11.92
C LYS A 495 5.58 0.49 -12.51
N GLY A 496 6.82 0.99 -12.59
CA GLY A 496 7.10 2.29 -13.20
C GLY A 496 6.83 2.33 -14.69
N GLY A 497 7.06 1.24 -15.43
CA GLY A 497 6.66 1.11 -16.83
C GLY A 497 5.14 1.21 -17.01
N ALA A 498 4.36 0.52 -16.16
CA ALA A 498 2.91 0.61 -16.16
C ALA A 498 2.40 2.03 -15.82
N VAL A 499 2.99 2.68 -14.81
CA VAL A 499 2.67 4.08 -14.45
C VAL A 499 2.99 5.01 -15.62
N LEU A 500 4.19 4.90 -16.21
CA LEU A 500 4.64 5.72 -17.32
C LEU A 500 3.72 5.61 -18.53
N ALA A 501 3.21 4.43 -18.88
CA ALA A 501 2.30 4.24 -20.02
C ALA A 501 0.90 4.86 -19.81
N CYS A 502 0.54 5.21 -18.56
CA CYS A 502 -0.74 5.80 -18.20
C CYS A 502 -0.70 7.33 -18.01
N LEU A 503 0.46 7.97 -18.08
CA LEU A 503 0.54 9.44 -17.98
C LEU A 503 0.02 10.11 -19.25
N ASP A 504 -0.66 11.26 -19.12
CA ASP A 504 -1.09 12.05 -20.29
C ASP A 504 0.11 12.52 -21.12
N THR A 505 1.20 12.89 -20.45
CA THR A 505 2.44 13.41 -21.05
C THR A 505 3.26 12.37 -21.81
N THR A 506 2.88 11.09 -21.76
CA THR A 506 3.56 9.98 -22.44
C THR A 506 2.68 9.32 -23.51
N GLN A 507 1.45 9.78 -23.73
CA GLN A 507 0.58 9.23 -24.78
C GLN A 507 1.15 9.45 -26.20
N GLU A 508 2.01 10.45 -26.38
CA GLU A 508 2.75 10.67 -27.63
C GLU A 508 3.86 9.64 -27.88
N LEU A 509 4.23 8.80 -26.89
CA LEU A 509 5.29 7.79 -27.00
C LEU A 509 4.82 6.46 -27.61
N TRP A 510 3.51 6.25 -27.77
CA TRP A 510 2.99 5.04 -28.42
C TRP A 510 3.38 5.00 -29.90
N ILE A 511 4.10 3.96 -30.31
CA ILE A 511 4.41 3.66 -31.71
C ILE A 511 3.35 2.69 -32.24
N TYR A 512 2.55 3.12 -33.22
CA TYR A 512 1.50 2.29 -33.81
C TYR A 512 1.99 1.53 -35.05
N GLN A 513 1.36 0.40 -35.37
CA GLN A 513 1.77 -0.49 -36.46
C GLN A 513 1.96 0.23 -37.82
N ARG A 514 1.04 1.14 -38.19
CA ARG A 514 1.12 1.93 -39.44
C ARG A 514 2.32 2.87 -39.49
N GLU A 515 2.74 3.41 -38.35
CA GLU A 515 3.87 4.34 -38.25
C GLU A 515 5.18 3.56 -38.29
N TRP A 516 5.24 2.40 -37.63
CA TRP A 516 6.36 1.48 -37.74
C TRP A 516 6.58 1.00 -39.18
N GLN A 517 5.52 0.65 -39.90
CA GLN A 517 5.59 0.29 -41.33
C GLN A 517 6.12 1.43 -42.20
N ARG A 518 5.74 2.69 -41.90
CA ARG A 518 6.07 3.87 -42.73
C ARG A 518 7.44 4.47 -42.43
N PHE A 519 7.88 4.43 -41.17
CA PHE A 519 9.07 5.16 -40.70
C PHE A 519 10.13 4.25 -40.04
N GLY A 520 9.79 3.00 -39.72
CA GLY A 520 10.72 2.00 -39.18
C GLY A 520 11.46 2.46 -37.93
N VAL A 521 12.76 2.14 -37.87
CA VAL A 521 13.66 2.42 -36.74
C VAL A 521 13.66 3.88 -36.31
N ARG A 522 13.38 4.82 -37.23
CA ARG A 522 13.29 6.26 -36.93
C ARG A 522 12.26 6.53 -35.83
N MET A 523 11.18 5.75 -35.73
CA MET A 523 10.21 5.87 -34.64
C MET A 523 10.80 5.66 -33.23
N LEU A 524 11.88 4.89 -33.10
CA LEU A 524 12.59 4.75 -31.81
C LEU A 524 13.34 6.03 -31.43
N ARG A 525 13.77 6.83 -32.40
CA ARG A 525 14.39 8.13 -32.16
C ARG A 525 13.34 9.21 -31.86
N GLU A 526 12.18 9.17 -32.53
CA GLU A 526 11.12 10.17 -32.37
C GLU A 526 10.18 9.91 -31.17
N ARG A 527 9.96 8.65 -30.74
CA ARG A 527 8.93 8.29 -29.74
C ARG A 527 9.36 7.37 -28.60
N ALA A 528 10.50 6.70 -28.64
CA ALA A 528 11.02 6.10 -27.42
C ALA A 528 11.76 7.19 -26.62
N ALA A 529 11.42 7.34 -25.33
CA ALA A 529 11.87 8.47 -24.52
C ALA A 529 13.36 8.34 -24.09
N PHE A 530 14.25 8.59 -25.05
CA PHE A 530 15.70 8.58 -24.86
C PHE A 530 16.29 9.98 -24.61
N VAL A 531 15.47 11.03 -24.74
CA VAL A 531 15.65 12.41 -24.24
C VAL A 531 14.26 13.02 -24.00
N TRP A 532 14.04 13.61 -22.83
CA TRP A 532 12.89 14.48 -22.55
C TRP A 532 13.42 15.91 -22.33
N VAL A 533 13.36 16.77 -23.36
CA VAL A 533 13.65 18.21 -23.20
C VAL A 533 12.63 19.05 -23.98
N ASN A 534 11.65 19.55 -23.22
CA ASN A 534 10.98 20.85 -23.39
C ASN A 534 10.53 21.30 -24.79
N HIS A 535 9.57 20.63 -25.44
CA HIS A 535 8.62 21.34 -26.30
C HIS A 535 7.18 20.79 -26.31
N TRP A 536 6.40 21.25 -25.32
CA TRP A 536 5.04 21.76 -25.58
C TRP A 536 4.94 23.17 -24.96
N GLY A 537 5.19 24.17 -25.79
CA GLY A 537 5.37 25.57 -25.40
C GLY A 537 4.08 26.36 -25.15
N PHE A 538 3.16 25.88 -24.31
CA PHE A 538 2.14 26.74 -23.70
C PHE A 538 1.85 26.39 -22.23
N VAL A 539 2.86 26.62 -21.38
CA VAL A 539 2.81 27.54 -20.23
C VAL A 539 4.18 27.51 -19.56
N ARG A 540 5.05 28.49 -19.88
CA ARG A 540 6.19 28.80 -19.01
C ARG A 540 5.70 29.71 -17.88
N ASN A 541 4.99 29.10 -16.94
CA ASN A 541 4.77 29.67 -15.62
C ASN A 541 4.59 28.54 -14.59
N SER A 542 5.63 28.40 -13.75
CA SER A 542 5.89 27.34 -12.75
C SER A 542 5.87 25.89 -13.25
N ALA A 543 7.06 25.35 -13.46
CA ALA A 543 7.34 23.91 -13.47
C ALA A 543 8.19 23.51 -12.24
N SER A 544 9.24 24.29 -11.92
CA SER A 544 9.99 24.22 -10.65
C SER A 544 9.09 24.38 -9.43
N ASP A 545 8.12 25.31 -9.46
CA ASP A 545 7.16 25.52 -8.37
C ASP A 545 5.81 24.79 -8.56
N LYS A 546 5.71 23.81 -9.47
CA LYS A 546 4.48 22.98 -9.61
C LYS A 546 4.68 21.47 -9.55
N LEU A 547 5.90 20.93 -9.69
CA LEU A 547 6.16 19.57 -9.21
C LEU A 547 5.93 19.44 -7.68
N SER A 548 6.11 20.53 -6.94
CA SER A 548 5.80 20.64 -5.50
C SER A 548 4.32 21.02 -5.19
N VAL A 549 3.56 21.57 -6.16
CA VAL A 549 2.27 22.27 -5.89
C VAL A 549 1.07 21.74 -6.70
N LYS A 550 1.24 20.74 -7.59
CA LYS A 550 0.09 20.01 -8.17
C LYS A 550 -0.38 18.79 -7.39
N MET A 551 0.34 18.41 -6.32
CA MET A 551 -0.13 17.47 -5.29
C MET A 551 -1.13 18.12 -4.30
N SER A 552 -1.35 19.44 -4.38
CA SER A 552 -2.08 20.24 -3.38
C SER A 552 -3.21 21.11 -3.93
N TYR A 553 -3.52 21.03 -5.25
CA TYR A 553 -4.58 21.82 -5.89
C TYR A 553 -5.70 21.00 -6.56
N LEU A 554 -5.89 19.75 -6.12
CA LEU A 554 -7.20 19.07 -6.13
C LEU A 554 -8.02 19.38 -4.86
N MET A 555 -7.51 20.31 -4.04
CA MET A 555 -8.19 21.00 -2.95
C MET A 555 -8.47 22.45 -3.35
N LYS A 556 -9.76 22.84 -3.37
CA LYS A 556 -10.29 24.22 -3.51
C LYS A 556 -9.97 24.99 -4.80
N GLY A 557 -10.90 24.89 -5.76
CA GLY A 557 -11.22 25.99 -6.67
C GLY A 557 -12.46 26.77 -6.21
N PHE A 558 -12.29 27.96 -5.64
CA PHE A 558 -13.17 29.13 -5.88
C PHE A 558 -12.55 30.41 -5.27
N LYS A 559 -12.20 31.35 -6.16
CA LYS A 559 -11.93 32.77 -5.87
C LYS A 559 -12.65 33.58 -6.95
N CYS A 560 -13.42 34.59 -6.56
CA CYS A 560 -13.67 35.78 -7.40
C CYS A 560 -12.81 36.91 -6.80
N HIS A 561 -11.94 37.57 -7.57
CA HIS A 561 -12.22 38.79 -8.37
C HIS A 561 -12.73 39.93 -7.47
N SER A 562 -12.12 41.12 -7.38
CA SER A 562 -11.36 41.91 -8.38
C SER A 562 -10.35 42.88 -7.71
N PRO A 563 -9.29 43.40 -8.38
CA PRO A 563 -8.33 44.35 -7.81
C PRO A 563 -8.41 45.78 -8.39
N ALA A 564 -8.37 46.82 -7.53
CA ALA A 564 -8.00 48.19 -7.94
C ALA A 564 -7.46 49.06 -6.78
N MET A 565 -6.30 49.68 -7.02
CA MET A 565 -5.80 50.97 -6.51
C MET A 565 -5.51 51.25 -5.01
N CYS A 566 -4.18 51.40 -4.76
CA CYS A 566 -3.52 52.59 -4.21
C CYS A 566 -3.66 53.06 -2.73
N LYS A 567 -2.48 53.11 -2.09
CA LYS A 567 -1.85 54.25 -1.38
C LYS A 567 -2.16 54.55 0.10
N VAL A 568 -1.03 54.87 0.78
CA VAL A 568 -0.82 55.84 1.88
C VAL A 568 -0.99 55.38 3.35
N ALA A 569 0.20 55.15 3.94
CA ALA A 569 0.71 55.66 5.22
C ALA A 569 0.01 55.43 6.57
N GLY A 570 0.85 55.30 7.60
CA GLY A 570 0.66 56.05 8.84
C GLY A 570 0.57 55.22 10.12
N SER A 571 1.71 55.05 10.79
CA SER A 571 1.96 55.14 12.24
C SER A 571 0.80 55.00 13.25
N LEU A 572 1.07 54.39 14.41
CA LEU A 572 1.22 55.12 15.70
C LEU A 572 1.46 54.17 16.92
N PHE A 573 2.41 54.58 17.77
CA PHE A 573 2.74 54.19 19.17
C PHE A 573 2.93 52.68 19.55
N LYS A 574 4.05 52.17 20.10
CA LYS A 574 5.23 52.69 20.88
C LYS A 574 5.01 52.77 22.42
N VAL A 575 6.09 52.43 23.16
CA VAL A 575 6.42 52.68 24.61
C VAL A 575 6.23 51.49 25.59
N HIS A 576 7.10 51.21 26.57
CA HIS A 576 8.58 51.09 26.55
C HIS A 576 9.16 50.25 27.74
N THR A 577 10.46 49.94 27.64
CA THR A 577 11.48 49.41 28.58
C THR A 577 11.56 50.03 29.98
N LEU A 578 12.03 49.26 30.99
CA LEU A 578 13.02 49.71 32.01
C LEU A 578 13.74 48.52 32.71
N ARG A 579 14.92 48.75 33.30
CA ARG A 579 15.92 47.71 33.66
C ARG A 579 16.77 48.11 34.88
N ASN A 580 16.96 47.19 35.84
CA ASN A 580 17.86 47.25 37.03
C ASN A 580 17.56 48.43 38.02
N THR A 581 17.97 48.46 39.31
CA THR A 581 19.10 47.80 40.01
C THR A 581 18.82 47.71 41.53
N LEU A 582 19.36 46.67 42.19
CA LEU A 582 20.06 46.63 43.50
C LEU A 582 19.70 45.35 44.27
N GLY A 583 20.71 44.67 44.82
CA GLY A 583 20.54 43.39 45.53
C GLY A 583 20.82 43.50 47.02
N ILE A 584 20.60 42.40 47.75
CA ILE A 584 21.27 42.06 49.02
C ILE A 584 21.15 40.54 49.27
N ASN A 585 22.29 39.93 49.58
CA ASN A 585 22.59 38.66 50.27
C ASN A 585 21.79 37.37 49.99
N GLU A 586 22.54 36.38 49.51
CA GLU A 586 22.27 34.95 49.68
C GLU A 586 22.27 34.56 51.17
N ARG A 587 21.18 33.93 51.66
CA ARG A 587 21.23 32.88 52.72
C ARG A 587 19.91 32.14 52.97
N GLN A 588 19.08 31.90 51.93
CA GLN A 588 17.86 31.08 52.08
C GLN A 588 17.43 30.26 50.84
N PHE A 589 18.35 30.01 49.90
CA PHE A 589 18.09 29.18 48.71
C PHE A 589 18.56 27.73 48.89
N LYS A 590 17.75 26.89 49.57
CA LYS A 590 17.81 25.41 49.39
C LYS A 590 16.62 24.58 49.84
N ILE A 591 15.59 25.14 50.50
CA ILE A 591 14.48 24.34 51.07
C ILE A 591 13.12 24.60 50.38
N SER A 592 12.89 25.74 49.73
CA SER A 592 11.58 26.11 49.15
C SER A 592 11.24 25.51 47.78
N ARG A 593 12.20 24.86 47.09
CA ARG A 593 12.01 24.41 45.69
C ARG A 593 11.39 23.01 45.54
N ALA A 594 11.40 22.20 46.59
CA ALA A 594 10.73 20.89 46.59
C ALA A 594 9.21 21.05 46.78
N SER A 595 8.78 21.95 47.66
CA SER A 595 7.39 22.09 48.08
C SER A 595 6.44 22.68 47.03
N SER A 596 6.97 23.41 46.04
CA SER A 596 6.16 24.05 44.98
C SER A 596 5.97 23.20 43.72
N GLN A 597 6.77 22.16 43.50
CA GLN A 597 6.51 21.20 42.41
C GLN A 597 5.38 20.24 42.79
N LEU A 598 5.43 19.66 44.00
CA LEU A 598 4.43 18.72 44.53
C LEU A 598 3.00 19.26 44.62
N SER A 599 2.80 20.58 44.72
CA SER A 599 1.46 21.19 44.73
C SER A 599 0.86 21.40 43.34
N SER A 600 1.69 21.51 42.29
CA SER A 600 1.24 21.71 40.90
C SER A 600 0.81 20.42 40.19
N GLU A 601 1.36 19.26 40.58
CA GLU A 601 1.05 17.97 39.96
C GLU A 601 -0.37 17.48 40.27
N LYS A 602 -0.92 17.82 41.45
CA LYS A 602 -2.29 17.43 41.86
C LYS A 602 -3.41 18.02 40.98
N ALA A 603 -3.15 19.06 40.20
CA ALA A 603 -4.17 19.72 39.37
C ALA A 603 -4.42 19.05 38.00
N ASN A 604 -3.59 18.08 37.59
CA ASN A 604 -3.60 17.49 36.24
C ASN A 604 -3.76 15.95 36.24
N SER A 605 -4.43 15.37 37.24
CA SER A 605 -4.67 13.93 37.32
C SER A 605 -6.15 13.59 37.55
N TYR A 606 -6.63 12.58 36.83
CA TYR A 606 -8.00 12.05 36.89
C TYR A 606 -7.97 10.58 37.32
N ASN A 607 -9.07 9.99 37.79
CA ASN A 607 -9.12 8.54 38.01
C ASN A 607 -9.06 7.79 36.67
N TYR A 608 -9.87 8.21 35.70
CA TYR A 608 -9.93 7.62 34.38
C TYR A 608 -9.72 8.65 33.27
N ILE A 609 -8.89 8.32 32.28
CA ILE A 609 -8.82 9.07 31.02
C ILE A 609 -9.39 8.19 29.91
N ILE A 610 -10.41 8.68 29.20
CA ILE A 610 -11.03 8.00 28.06
C ILE A 610 -10.60 8.71 26.78
N VAL A 611 -10.09 7.93 25.82
CA VAL A 611 -9.60 8.43 24.53
C VAL A 611 -10.60 8.11 23.43
N GLY A 612 -11.26 9.14 22.90
CA GLY A 612 -12.29 9.06 21.87
C GLY A 612 -13.71 9.16 22.43
N ALA A 613 -14.46 10.20 22.08
CA ALA A 613 -15.88 10.34 22.41
C ALA A 613 -16.77 9.61 21.39
N GLY A 614 -16.41 8.35 21.09
CA GLY A 614 -17.13 7.48 20.16
C GLY A 614 -18.36 6.80 20.77
N SER A 615 -18.87 5.76 20.10
CA SER A 615 -20.00 4.97 20.60
C SER A 615 -19.72 4.40 22.00
N ALA A 616 -18.54 3.80 22.22
CA ALA A 616 -18.14 3.26 23.52
C ALA A 616 -17.72 4.33 24.53
N GLY A 617 -16.86 5.29 24.12
CA GLY A 617 -16.31 6.29 25.03
C GLY A 617 -17.36 7.20 25.69
N CYS A 618 -18.46 7.53 24.98
CA CYS A 618 -19.59 8.25 25.57
C CYS A 618 -20.32 7.43 26.66
N VAL A 619 -20.46 6.11 26.48
CA VAL A 619 -21.09 5.21 27.45
C VAL A 619 -20.23 5.12 28.71
N LEU A 620 -18.94 4.85 28.55
CA LEU A 620 -17.97 4.78 29.65
C LEU A 620 -17.91 6.08 30.45
N ALA A 621 -17.85 7.22 29.77
CA ALA A 621 -17.84 8.53 30.41
C ALA A 621 -19.09 8.76 31.28
N ASN A 622 -20.26 8.30 30.84
CA ASN A 622 -21.47 8.35 31.65
C ASN A 622 -21.41 7.34 32.81
N ARG A 623 -21.17 6.06 32.55
CA ARG A 623 -21.25 5.00 33.57
C ARG A 623 -20.17 5.10 34.64
N LEU A 624 -18.97 5.59 34.32
CA LEU A 624 -17.89 5.77 35.31
C LEU A 624 -18.05 7.04 36.15
N THR A 625 -18.85 8.02 35.69
CA THR A 625 -19.14 9.25 36.47
C THR A 625 -20.44 9.15 37.28
N GLU A 626 -21.13 8.00 37.25
CA GLU A 626 -22.22 7.68 38.19
C GLU A 626 -21.71 7.63 39.64
N ASP A 627 -20.47 7.20 39.85
CA ASP A 627 -19.76 7.32 41.12
C ASP A 627 -19.18 8.75 41.28
N PRO A 628 -19.63 9.55 42.26
CA PRO A 628 -19.14 10.91 42.46
C PRO A 628 -17.67 10.98 42.91
N GLN A 629 -17.09 9.88 43.40
CA GLN A 629 -15.66 9.79 43.78
C GLN A 629 -14.76 9.52 42.57
N SER A 630 -15.31 9.08 41.44
CA SER A 630 -14.55 8.78 40.22
C SER A 630 -14.49 9.99 39.30
N THR A 631 -13.32 10.62 39.22
CA THR A 631 -13.03 11.72 38.29
C THR A 631 -12.66 11.21 36.90
N VAL A 632 -13.28 11.75 35.85
CA VAL A 632 -13.13 11.26 34.47
C VAL A 632 -12.84 12.40 33.50
N LEU A 633 -11.83 12.20 32.65
CA LEU A 633 -11.53 13.07 31.50
C LEU A 633 -11.78 12.34 30.19
N LEU A 634 -12.61 12.90 29.31
CA LEU A 634 -12.86 12.41 27.95
C LEU A 634 -12.19 13.32 26.91
N LEU A 635 -11.30 12.76 26.09
CA LEU A 635 -10.57 13.47 25.03
C LEU A 635 -11.09 13.08 23.64
N GLU A 636 -11.45 14.06 22.79
CA GLU A 636 -11.99 13.83 21.45
C GLU A 636 -11.29 14.69 20.40
N ALA A 637 -10.83 14.06 19.31
CA ALA A 637 -10.09 14.71 18.22
C ALA A 637 -10.98 15.60 17.32
N GLY A 638 -12.28 15.32 17.27
CA GLY A 638 -13.31 16.08 16.56
C GLY A 638 -13.93 17.22 17.35
N PRO A 639 -14.82 18.03 16.72
CA PRO A 639 -15.60 19.06 17.39
C PRO A 639 -16.80 18.47 18.15
N LYS A 640 -17.55 19.34 18.85
CA LYS A 640 -18.87 19.00 19.39
C LYS A 640 -19.87 18.73 18.27
N ASP A 641 -20.89 17.93 18.56
CA ASP A 641 -22.01 17.63 17.66
C ASP A 641 -23.09 18.74 17.62
N THR A 642 -22.79 19.94 18.14
CA THR A 642 -23.69 21.12 18.12
C THR A 642 -22.95 22.37 17.67
N LEU A 643 -23.70 23.32 17.11
CA LEU A 643 -23.23 24.68 16.85
C LEU A 643 -24.01 25.64 17.75
N LEU A 644 -23.32 26.47 18.53
CA LEU A 644 -23.93 27.38 19.52
C LEU A 644 -24.92 26.67 20.46
N GLY A 645 -24.60 25.44 20.87
CA GLY A 645 -25.48 24.57 21.68
C GLY A 645 -26.70 23.98 20.95
N SER A 646 -27.01 24.45 19.74
CA SER A 646 -28.18 24.04 18.97
C SER A 646 -27.95 22.76 18.16
N LYS A 647 -28.88 21.81 18.29
CA LYS A 647 -29.01 20.65 17.39
C LYS A 647 -29.52 21.07 16.00
N ARG A 648 -30.42 22.05 15.92
CA ARG A 648 -31.03 22.55 14.67
C ARG A 648 -29.99 23.16 13.73
N LEU A 649 -29.05 23.95 14.28
CA LEU A 649 -27.95 24.53 13.50
C LEU A 649 -26.94 23.47 13.01
N MET A 650 -26.94 22.27 13.60
CA MET A 650 -26.13 21.13 13.18
C MET A 650 -27.00 20.05 12.51
N TRP A 651 -27.95 20.48 11.67
CA TRP A 651 -28.92 19.60 10.99
C TRP A 651 -28.26 18.42 10.24
N LYS A 652 -27.09 18.61 9.62
CA LYS A 652 -26.33 17.53 8.94
C LYS A 652 -26.11 16.28 9.81
N ILE A 653 -25.98 16.47 11.12
CA ILE A 653 -25.82 15.39 12.10
C ILE A 653 -27.18 14.96 12.65
N HIS A 654 -28.01 15.91 13.12
CA HIS A 654 -29.20 15.57 13.90
C HIS A 654 -30.43 15.17 13.08
N MET A 655 -30.52 15.56 11.80
CA MET A 655 -31.59 15.18 10.87
C MET A 655 -31.30 13.80 10.29
N PRO A 656 -32.13 12.77 10.55
CA PRO A 656 -31.90 11.42 10.03
C PRO A 656 -31.69 11.34 8.51
N ALA A 657 -32.51 12.04 7.72
CA ALA A 657 -32.39 12.03 6.25
C ALA A 657 -31.12 12.72 5.70
N ALA A 658 -30.42 13.51 6.52
CA ALA A 658 -29.22 14.25 6.11
C ALA A 658 -27.93 13.41 6.13
N LEU A 659 -28.03 12.08 6.27
CA LEU A 659 -26.95 11.10 6.34
C LEU A 659 -25.78 11.39 5.37
N THR A 660 -26.06 11.50 4.08
CA THR A 660 -25.04 11.67 3.03
C THR A 660 -24.26 12.99 3.18
N TYR A 661 -24.87 14.04 3.73
CA TYR A 661 -24.22 15.35 3.92
C TYR A 661 -23.17 15.38 5.04
N ASN A 662 -23.22 14.46 6.01
CA ASN A 662 -22.21 14.36 7.06
C ASN A 662 -21.06 13.42 6.67
N LEU A 663 -21.32 12.39 5.86
CA LEU A 663 -20.28 11.54 5.29
C LEU A 663 -19.32 12.36 4.41
N CYS A 664 -19.81 13.36 3.67
CA CYS A 664 -19.00 14.19 2.78
C CYS A 664 -18.26 15.38 3.45
N ASP A 665 -18.17 15.44 4.78
CA ASP A 665 -17.64 16.61 5.51
C ASP A 665 -16.44 16.21 6.41
N GLU A 666 -15.21 16.42 5.90
CA GLU A 666 -13.92 16.13 6.58
C GLU A 666 -13.81 16.73 7.99
N LYS A 667 -14.61 17.75 8.33
CA LYS A 667 -14.64 18.34 9.67
C LYS A 667 -15.17 17.37 10.74
N TYR A 668 -16.05 16.45 10.35
CA TYR A 668 -16.70 15.47 11.24
C TYR A 668 -16.35 14.02 10.88
N ASN A 669 -15.49 13.83 9.89
CA ASN A 669 -15.16 12.54 9.31
C ASN A 669 -13.65 12.42 9.13
N TRP A 670 -13.06 11.32 9.57
CA TRP A 670 -11.63 11.02 9.37
C TRP A 670 -11.24 10.84 7.90
N TYR A 671 -12.19 10.47 7.03
CA TYR A 671 -11.96 10.41 5.57
C TYR A 671 -10.84 9.42 5.17
N TYR A 672 -10.80 8.25 5.83
CA TYR A 672 -9.82 7.20 5.55
C TYR A 672 -10.01 6.59 4.16
N HIS A 673 -8.94 5.98 3.66
CA HIS A 673 -8.92 5.21 2.42
C HIS A 673 -8.13 3.92 2.65
N THR A 674 -8.50 2.84 1.97
CA THR A 674 -7.75 1.58 1.98
C THR A 674 -6.48 1.68 1.13
N THR A 675 -5.60 0.68 1.23
CA THR A 675 -4.68 0.33 0.14
C THR A 675 -5.45 -0.07 -1.12
N PRO A 676 -4.81 -0.05 -2.32
CA PRO A 676 -5.38 -0.63 -3.54
C PRO A 676 -5.74 -2.10 -3.33
N GLN A 677 -7.02 -2.42 -3.38
CA GLN A 677 -7.54 -3.74 -3.04
C GLN A 677 -7.32 -4.74 -4.18
N ARG A 678 -6.32 -5.61 -4.05
CA ARG A 678 -5.85 -6.54 -5.10
C ARG A 678 -6.98 -7.34 -5.77
N HIS A 679 -7.91 -7.85 -4.97
CA HIS A 679 -9.00 -8.70 -5.43
C HIS A 679 -10.26 -7.91 -5.86
N MET A 680 -10.24 -6.58 -5.73
CA MET A 680 -11.33 -5.65 -6.05
C MET A 680 -10.89 -4.66 -7.15
N ASP A 681 -10.26 -5.19 -8.20
CA ASP A 681 -9.73 -4.45 -9.35
C ASP A 681 -8.76 -3.30 -8.98
N ASN A 682 -7.99 -3.47 -7.89
CA ASN A 682 -7.09 -2.47 -7.30
C ASN A 682 -7.77 -1.15 -6.89
N ARG A 683 -9.09 -1.16 -6.64
CA ARG A 683 -9.80 0.02 -6.14
C ARG A 683 -9.25 0.47 -4.78
N VAL A 684 -9.10 1.78 -4.62
CA VAL A 684 -8.88 2.43 -3.32
C VAL A 684 -10.25 2.80 -2.77
N MET A 685 -10.65 2.16 -1.67
CA MET A 685 -12.01 2.25 -1.13
C MET A 685 -12.11 3.31 -0.06
N TYR A 686 -13.26 3.99 0.01
CA TYR A 686 -13.50 5.13 0.88
C TYR A 686 -14.11 4.70 2.22
N TRP A 687 -13.46 5.05 3.33
CA TRP A 687 -13.83 4.61 4.68
C TRP A 687 -14.19 5.79 5.61
N PRO A 688 -15.44 6.28 5.57
CA PRO A 688 -15.93 7.35 6.43
C PRO A 688 -16.08 6.88 7.89
N ARG A 689 -15.38 7.54 8.83
CA ARG A 689 -15.46 7.28 10.29
C ARG A 689 -15.66 8.58 11.06
N GLY A 690 -16.55 8.56 12.05
CA GLY A 690 -16.90 9.78 12.80
C GLY A 690 -15.74 10.34 13.62
N ARG A 691 -15.44 11.62 13.38
CA ARG A 691 -14.49 12.47 14.11
C ARG A 691 -15.26 13.64 14.71
N VAL A 692 -16.09 13.35 15.71
CA VAL A 692 -17.05 14.28 16.34
C VAL A 692 -17.55 13.64 17.63
N TRP A 693 -18.15 14.42 18.54
CA TRP A 693 -18.87 13.86 19.69
C TRP A 693 -19.92 12.81 19.25
N GLY A 694 -19.84 11.61 19.84
CA GLY A 694 -20.61 10.42 19.48
C GLY A 694 -19.92 9.52 18.44
N GLY A 695 -18.80 9.96 17.87
CA GLY A 695 -18.04 9.28 16.81
C GLY A 695 -18.95 8.84 15.67
N SER A 696 -18.78 7.59 15.21
CA SER A 696 -19.58 7.03 14.13
C SER A 696 -21.08 6.93 14.44
N SER A 697 -21.55 6.94 15.71
CA SER A 697 -23.00 6.99 15.99
C SER A 697 -23.65 8.32 15.58
N SER A 698 -22.84 9.38 15.44
CA SER A 698 -23.28 10.68 14.92
C SER A 698 -23.29 10.74 13.38
N LEU A 699 -22.74 9.73 12.69
CA LEU A 699 -22.68 9.65 11.22
C LEU A 699 -23.41 8.42 10.63
N ASN A 700 -23.72 7.39 11.41
CA ASN A 700 -24.26 6.11 10.90
C ASN A 700 -25.66 6.21 10.26
N ALA A 701 -26.11 5.13 9.63
CA ALA A 701 -27.46 4.99 9.08
C ALA A 701 -28.58 4.81 10.14
N MET A 702 -28.26 4.94 11.44
CA MET A 702 -29.15 4.76 12.61
C MET A 702 -29.80 3.39 12.80
N VAL A 703 -29.70 2.47 11.83
CA VAL A 703 -30.14 1.06 11.97
C VAL A 703 -29.54 0.46 13.25
N TYR A 704 -30.41 -0.13 14.08
CA TYR A 704 -30.09 -0.77 15.35
C TYR A 704 -30.31 -2.27 15.21
N ILE A 705 -29.24 -3.00 14.90
CA ILE A 705 -29.19 -4.46 14.94
C ILE A 705 -28.18 -4.88 16.01
N ARG A 706 -28.51 -5.92 16.78
CA ARG A 706 -27.65 -6.47 17.82
C ARG A 706 -26.69 -7.56 17.32
N GLY A 707 -27.05 -8.32 16.29
CA GLY A 707 -26.32 -9.53 15.88
C GLY A 707 -26.98 -10.80 16.40
N HIS A 708 -26.55 -11.96 15.89
CA HIS A 708 -27.13 -13.24 16.27
C HIS A 708 -26.58 -13.74 17.62
N ALA A 709 -27.37 -14.47 18.39
CA ALA A 709 -26.92 -15.06 19.66
C ALA A 709 -25.67 -15.95 19.49
N GLU A 710 -25.63 -16.75 18.42
CA GLU A 710 -24.51 -17.64 18.12
C GLU A 710 -23.20 -16.91 17.75
N ASP A 711 -23.25 -15.60 17.45
CA ASP A 711 -22.02 -14.81 17.28
C ASP A 711 -21.33 -14.54 18.62
N TYR A 712 -22.11 -14.30 19.67
CA TYR A 712 -21.61 -14.13 21.04
C TYR A 712 -21.16 -15.48 21.63
N ASN A 713 -21.93 -16.54 21.40
CA ASN A 713 -21.52 -17.90 21.80
C ASN A 713 -20.18 -18.29 21.12
N ARG A 714 -20.00 -17.90 19.85
CA ARG A 714 -18.72 -18.01 19.14
C ARG A 714 -17.60 -17.19 19.78
N TRP A 715 -17.85 -15.97 20.27
CA TRP A 715 -16.83 -15.21 21.02
C TRP A 715 -16.35 -15.96 22.28
N SER A 716 -17.29 -16.56 23.02
CA SER A 716 -16.97 -17.36 24.21
C SER A 716 -16.09 -18.56 23.86
N SER A 717 -16.43 -19.30 22.79
CA SER A 717 -15.61 -20.42 22.30
C SER A 717 -14.26 -19.99 21.68
N GLN A 718 -14.17 -18.76 21.17
CA GLN A 718 -12.93 -18.13 20.69
C GLN A 718 -12.02 -17.60 21.83
N GLY A 719 -12.32 -17.92 23.09
CA GLY A 719 -11.47 -17.61 24.24
C GLY A 719 -11.87 -16.37 25.03
N ALA A 720 -13.06 -15.80 24.80
CA ALA A 720 -13.63 -14.70 25.58
C ALA A 720 -14.77 -15.19 26.50
N PRO A 721 -14.49 -16.01 27.53
CA PRO A 721 -15.52 -16.56 28.42
C PRO A 721 -16.31 -15.45 29.11
N GLY A 722 -17.60 -15.70 29.30
CA GLY A 722 -18.54 -14.71 29.81
C GLY A 722 -18.87 -13.62 28.80
N TRP A 723 -18.55 -13.77 27.50
CA TRP A 723 -19.04 -12.91 26.40
C TRP A 723 -19.99 -13.65 25.43
N ASP A 724 -20.54 -14.78 25.87
CA ASP A 724 -21.70 -15.45 25.25
C ASP A 724 -22.98 -14.61 25.35
N TYR A 725 -24.03 -15.04 24.63
CA TYR A 725 -25.27 -14.27 24.51
C TYR A 725 -25.99 -14.04 25.85
N GLU A 726 -25.97 -15.04 26.73
CA GLU A 726 -26.57 -15.00 28.07
C GLU A 726 -25.93 -13.89 28.94
N HIS A 727 -24.63 -13.63 28.78
CA HIS A 727 -23.94 -12.52 29.44
C HIS A 727 -23.93 -11.21 28.63
N CYS A 728 -24.50 -11.16 27.42
CA CYS A 728 -24.52 -9.97 26.55
C CYS A 728 -25.92 -9.35 26.41
N LEU A 729 -26.99 -10.15 26.36
CA LEU A 729 -28.37 -9.67 26.27
C LEU A 729 -28.77 -8.70 27.41
N PRO A 730 -28.41 -8.93 28.69
CA PRO A 730 -28.76 -8.00 29.76
C PRO A 730 -28.20 -6.59 29.54
N TYR A 731 -27.03 -6.48 28.92
CA TYR A 731 -26.39 -5.21 28.62
C TYR A 731 -27.00 -4.51 27.40
N PHE A 732 -27.50 -5.25 26.40
CA PHE A 732 -28.37 -4.69 25.37
C PHE A 732 -29.66 -4.11 25.96
N LYS A 733 -30.28 -4.80 26.92
CA LYS A 733 -31.48 -4.35 27.63
C LYS A 733 -31.19 -3.13 28.53
N LYS A 734 -30.07 -3.13 29.26
CA LYS A 734 -29.58 -2.00 30.09
C LYS A 734 -29.33 -0.72 29.27
N ALA A 735 -28.83 -0.87 28.05
CA ALA A 735 -28.55 0.26 27.16
C ALA A 735 -29.82 0.92 26.59
N GLN A 736 -30.89 0.14 26.39
CA GLN A 736 -32.02 0.47 25.51
C GLN A 736 -33.27 0.96 26.26
N THR A 737 -33.93 1.97 25.70
CA THR A 737 -35.38 2.20 25.87
C THR A 737 -36.05 2.04 24.52
N HIS A 738 -36.78 0.95 24.34
CA HIS A 738 -37.52 0.65 23.12
C HIS A 738 -38.92 1.27 23.16
N GLU A 739 -39.39 1.82 22.04
CA GLU A 739 -40.70 2.49 21.98
C GLU A 739 -41.90 1.55 22.17
N LEU A 740 -41.74 0.25 21.93
CA LEU A 740 -42.77 -0.78 22.14
C LEU A 740 -42.74 -1.33 23.58
N GLY A 741 -41.87 -0.79 24.44
CA GLY A 741 -41.68 -1.22 25.82
C GLY A 741 -40.64 -2.35 25.98
N PRO A 742 -40.34 -2.72 27.24
CA PRO A 742 -39.46 -3.84 27.56
C PRO A 742 -40.16 -5.19 27.35
N ASP A 743 -39.37 -6.23 27.08
CA ASP A 743 -39.79 -7.63 27.16
C ASP A 743 -38.58 -8.53 27.51
N GLN A 744 -38.65 -9.83 27.18
CA GLN A 744 -37.54 -10.76 27.38
C GLN A 744 -36.25 -10.33 26.66
N TYR A 745 -36.34 -9.66 25.52
CA TYR A 745 -35.19 -9.23 24.72
C TYR A 745 -34.99 -7.71 24.75
N ARG A 746 -36.04 -6.90 24.89
CA ARG A 746 -36.00 -5.44 24.73
C ARG A 746 -35.86 -4.71 26.06
N GLY A 747 -35.07 -3.64 26.05
CA GLY A 747 -34.90 -2.73 27.19
C GLY A 747 -35.96 -1.63 27.22
N GLY A 748 -36.38 -1.21 28.41
CA GLY A 748 -37.41 -0.18 28.59
C GLY A 748 -36.95 1.10 29.30
N ASN A 749 -35.74 1.12 29.88
CA ASN A 749 -35.28 2.18 30.80
C ASN A 749 -33.85 2.68 30.51
N GLY A 750 -33.17 2.16 29.48
CA GLY A 750 -31.81 2.57 29.12
C GLY A 750 -31.77 3.90 28.35
N PRO A 751 -30.68 4.67 28.39
CA PRO A 751 -30.63 6.02 27.83
C PRO A 751 -30.63 6.08 26.30
N LEU A 752 -30.36 4.96 25.60
CA LEU A 752 -30.45 4.88 24.15
C LEU A 752 -31.90 4.59 23.73
N HIS A 753 -32.62 5.62 23.31
CA HIS A 753 -33.93 5.45 22.68
C HIS A 753 -33.81 4.75 21.32
N VAL A 754 -34.62 3.71 21.14
CA VAL A 754 -34.77 2.93 19.90
C VAL A 754 -36.24 2.91 19.51
N SER A 755 -36.53 3.22 18.25
CA SER A 755 -37.87 3.17 17.65
C SER A 755 -37.91 2.16 16.51
N ARG A 756 -39.05 1.52 16.30
CA ARG A 756 -39.28 0.65 15.13
C ARG A 756 -39.51 1.52 13.90
N GLY A 757 -39.00 1.11 12.74
CA GLY A 757 -39.20 1.80 11.48
C GLY A 757 -40.70 1.95 11.16
N LYS A 758 -41.20 3.18 11.17
CA LYS A 758 -42.61 3.52 10.92
C LYS A 758 -42.72 4.28 9.62
N THR A 759 -43.23 3.61 8.58
CA THR A 759 -43.43 4.20 7.27
C THR A 759 -44.76 3.79 6.65
N LYS A 760 -45.36 4.69 5.88
CA LYS A 760 -46.52 4.42 5.01
C LYS A 760 -46.09 4.20 3.54
N HIS A 761 -44.79 4.15 3.29
CA HIS A 761 -44.24 4.12 1.95
C HIS A 761 -44.40 2.70 1.34
N PRO A 762 -45.18 2.55 0.25
CA PRO A 762 -45.67 1.24 -0.19
C PRO A 762 -44.60 0.27 -0.66
N LEU A 763 -43.41 0.77 -1.06
CA LEU A 763 -42.30 -0.11 -1.46
C LEU A 763 -41.71 -0.94 -0.30
N HIS A 764 -41.77 -0.47 0.96
CA HIS A 764 -41.31 -1.30 2.09
C HIS A 764 -42.25 -2.48 2.32
N GLN A 765 -43.56 -2.23 2.27
CA GLN A 765 -44.57 -3.29 2.35
C GLN A 765 -44.42 -4.28 1.19
N ALA A 766 -44.21 -3.79 -0.04
CA ALA A 766 -43.96 -4.64 -1.21
C ALA A 766 -42.69 -5.48 -1.08
N PHE A 767 -41.64 -4.96 -0.44
CA PHE A 767 -40.41 -5.71 -0.17
C PHE A 767 -40.63 -6.87 0.82
N LEU A 768 -41.38 -6.63 1.90
CA LEU A 768 -41.71 -7.64 2.90
C LEU A 768 -42.64 -8.72 2.31
N GLU A 769 -43.68 -8.31 1.58
CA GLU A 769 -44.58 -9.23 0.85
C GLU A 769 -43.83 -10.04 -0.21
N ALA A 770 -42.87 -9.44 -0.91
CA ALA A 770 -42.03 -10.13 -1.89
C ALA A 770 -41.14 -11.19 -1.22
N ALA A 771 -40.50 -10.87 -0.09
CA ALA A 771 -39.70 -11.85 0.64
C ALA A 771 -40.52 -13.07 1.09
N GLN A 772 -41.75 -12.84 1.58
CA GLN A 772 -42.68 -13.91 1.92
C GLN A 772 -43.14 -14.72 0.69
N GLN A 773 -43.35 -14.08 -0.46
CA GLN A 773 -43.68 -14.75 -1.72
C GLN A 773 -42.52 -15.60 -2.25
N ALA A 774 -41.26 -15.20 -2.01
CA ALA A 774 -40.08 -16.03 -2.24
C ALA A 774 -39.92 -17.16 -1.19
N GLY A 775 -40.78 -17.23 -0.18
CA GLY A 775 -40.76 -18.31 0.82
C GLY A 775 -39.89 -18.05 2.05
N TYR A 776 -39.39 -16.83 2.25
CA TYR A 776 -38.68 -16.46 3.47
C TYR A 776 -39.66 -16.04 4.58
N PRO A 777 -39.39 -16.39 5.85
CA PRO A 777 -40.29 -16.05 6.95
C PRO A 777 -40.32 -14.53 7.20
N PHE A 778 -41.42 -14.06 7.78
CA PHE A 778 -41.49 -12.73 8.37
C PHE A 778 -40.94 -12.77 9.80
N THR A 779 -40.25 -11.70 10.23
CA THR A 779 -39.83 -11.51 11.63
C THR A 779 -40.38 -10.21 12.21
N ASP A 780 -41.08 -10.33 13.35
CA ASP A 780 -41.55 -9.20 14.15
C ASP A 780 -40.40 -8.44 14.82
N ASP A 781 -39.30 -9.11 15.18
CA ASP A 781 -38.15 -8.49 15.83
C ASP A 781 -36.83 -9.20 15.53
N MET A 782 -36.06 -8.61 14.60
CA MET A 782 -34.68 -9.03 14.27
C MET A 782 -33.70 -8.97 15.45
N ASN A 783 -34.05 -8.25 16.53
CA ASN A 783 -33.26 -8.13 17.75
C ASN A 783 -33.74 -9.05 18.89
N GLY A 784 -34.81 -9.81 18.65
CA GLY A 784 -35.48 -10.68 19.62
C GLY A 784 -35.27 -12.18 19.32
N TYR A 785 -36.33 -12.97 19.49
CA TYR A 785 -36.29 -14.43 19.36
C TYR A 785 -35.80 -14.92 17.99
N GLN A 786 -36.23 -14.30 16.88
CA GLN A 786 -35.98 -14.77 15.51
C GLN A 786 -35.36 -13.68 14.65
N GLN A 787 -34.06 -13.76 14.38
CA GLN A 787 -33.40 -12.87 13.42
C GLN A 787 -33.67 -13.28 11.95
N GLU A 788 -33.76 -14.59 11.67
CA GLU A 788 -33.92 -15.12 10.32
C GLU A 788 -35.32 -14.79 9.74
N GLY A 789 -35.33 -14.13 8.58
CA GLY A 789 -36.52 -13.62 7.91
C GLY A 789 -36.41 -12.14 7.53
N PHE A 790 -37.51 -11.59 7.03
CA PHE A 790 -37.63 -10.18 6.64
C PHE A 790 -38.64 -9.45 7.53
N GLY A 791 -38.39 -8.17 7.81
CA GLY A 791 -39.21 -7.43 8.75
C GLY A 791 -38.86 -5.95 8.87
N TRP A 792 -39.48 -5.31 9.86
CA TRP A 792 -39.27 -3.90 10.19
C TRP A 792 -38.02 -3.73 11.06
N MET A 793 -37.08 -2.86 10.63
CA MET A 793 -35.84 -2.58 11.33
C MET A 793 -36.03 -1.61 12.52
N ASP A 794 -35.26 -1.81 13.58
CA ASP A 794 -35.10 -0.82 14.64
C ASP A 794 -34.13 0.29 14.25
N MET A 795 -34.34 1.48 14.80
CA MET A 795 -33.54 2.67 14.52
C MET A 795 -33.26 3.48 15.80
N THR A 796 -32.04 4.00 15.95
CA THR A 796 -31.69 4.97 16.99
C THR A 796 -32.16 6.38 16.60
N ILE A 797 -33.49 6.55 16.49
CA ILE A 797 -34.17 7.81 16.21
C ILE A 797 -35.14 8.10 17.36
N HIS A 798 -35.17 9.34 17.85
CA HIS A 798 -36.08 9.76 18.91
C HIS A 798 -36.60 11.17 18.65
N ARG A 799 -37.92 11.35 18.68
CA ARG A 799 -38.60 12.63 18.38
C ARG A 799 -38.08 13.27 17.08
N GLY A 800 -38.01 12.45 16.03
CA GLY A 800 -37.56 12.82 14.69
C GLY A 800 -36.09 13.24 14.55
N GLN A 801 -35.26 13.00 15.57
CA GLN A 801 -33.84 13.32 15.57
C GLN A 801 -33.01 12.05 15.71
N ARG A 802 -31.81 12.04 15.12
CA ARG A 802 -30.77 11.05 15.39
C ARG A 802 -30.49 10.97 16.90
N TRP A 803 -30.48 9.76 17.44
CA TRP A 803 -30.18 9.49 18.84
C TRP A 803 -28.80 8.84 19.02
N SER A 804 -27.75 9.62 18.77
CA SER A 804 -26.35 9.20 18.93
C SER A 804 -25.96 8.98 20.41
N THR A 805 -24.84 8.32 20.67
CA THR A 805 -24.32 8.13 22.04
C THR A 805 -23.92 9.45 22.71
N ALA A 806 -23.62 10.49 21.91
CA ALA A 806 -23.46 11.84 22.43
C ALA A 806 -24.77 12.39 23.03
N SER A 807 -25.91 12.11 22.39
CA SER A 807 -27.23 12.52 22.88
C SER A 807 -27.69 11.68 24.08
N ALA A 808 -27.52 10.35 23.99
CA ALA A 808 -27.97 9.40 25.00
C ALA A 808 -27.11 9.41 26.28
N TYR A 809 -25.78 9.36 26.15
CA TYR A 809 -24.88 9.15 27.29
C TYR A 809 -24.05 10.40 27.63
N LEU A 810 -23.40 11.03 26.65
CA LEU A 810 -22.45 12.10 26.93
C LEU A 810 -23.14 13.34 27.52
N ARG A 811 -24.16 13.88 26.84
CA ARG A 811 -24.82 15.12 27.27
C ARG A 811 -25.41 15.06 28.68
N PRO A 812 -26.11 13.98 29.11
CA PRO A 812 -26.56 13.86 30.50
C PRO A 812 -25.44 13.82 31.55
N ALA A 813 -24.20 13.47 31.17
CA ALA A 813 -23.06 13.45 32.09
C ALA A 813 -22.33 14.81 32.20
N ILE A 814 -22.48 15.73 31.23
CA ILE A 814 -21.75 17.02 31.18
C ILE A 814 -22.00 17.92 32.40
N SER A 815 -23.16 17.81 33.05
CA SER A 815 -23.49 18.59 34.25
C SER A 815 -22.85 18.05 35.55
N ARG A 816 -22.20 16.89 35.53
CA ARG A 816 -21.64 16.25 36.72
C ARG A 816 -20.26 16.87 37.06
N PRO A 817 -20.00 17.25 38.34
CA PRO A 817 -18.79 17.98 38.70
C PRO A 817 -17.50 17.14 38.62
N ASN A 818 -17.61 15.81 38.67
CA ASN A 818 -16.52 14.85 38.51
C ASN A 818 -16.17 14.55 37.04
N PHE A 819 -16.87 15.14 36.06
CA PHE A 819 -16.64 14.89 34.64
C PHE A 819 -16.00 16.09 33.92
N SER A 820 -15.02 15.80 33.07
CA SER A 820 -14.38 16.76 32.17
C SER A 820 -14.36 16.21 30.74
N VAL A 821 -14.62 17.07 29.74
CA VAL A 821 -14.56 16.70 28.32
C VAL A 821 -13.84 17.76 27.50
N ALA A 822 -13.00 17.32 26.56
CA ALA A 822 -12.22 18.19 25.70
C ALA A 822 -12.36 17.77 24.23
N GLU A 823 -13.06 18.59 23.44
CA GLU A 823 -13.09 18.50 21.97
C GLU A 823 -11.81 19.03 21.31
N LYS A 824 -11.64 18.76 20.01
CA LYS A 824 -10.51 19.17 19.16
C LYS A 824 -9.14 18.86 19.79
N THR A 825 -9.05 17.70 20.42
CA THR A 825 -7.92 17.26 21.23
C THR A 825 -7.44 15.90 20.72
N LEU A 826 -6.39 15.90 19.91
CA LEU A 826 -5.83 14.67 19.34
C LEU A 826 -4.86 14.05 20.36
N VAL A 827 -5.17 12.85 20.86
CA VAL A 827 -4.23 12.08 21.67
C VAL A 827 -3.17 11.48 20.74
N THR A 828 -1.90 11.72 21.05
CA THR A 828 -0.77 11.38 20.17
C THR A 828 0.11 10.27 20.73
N LYS A 829 0.11 10.03 22.05
CA LYS A 829 0.90 8.98 22.68
C LYS A 829 0.38 8.61 24.06
N ILE A 830 0.49 7.34 24.44
CA ILE A 830 0.29 6.85 25.81
C ILE A 830 1.61 6.98 26.58
N LEU A 831 1.54 7.34 27.86
CA LEU A 831 2.69 7.55 28.74
C LEU A 831 2.86 6.36 29.69
N PHE A 832 4.10 5.89 29.85
CA PHE A 832 4.42 4.71 30.65
C PHE A 832 5.54 4.95 31.67
N GLN A 833 5.50 4.17 32.75
CA GLN A 833 6.61 3.91 33.65
C GLN A 833 6.84 2.39 33.67
N GLY A 834 7.88 1.91 33.00
CA GLY A 834 7.99 0.48 32.68
C GLY A 834 6.85 0.05 31.75
N THR A 835 6.13 -1.02 32.11
CA THR A 835 4.90 -1.49 31.43
C THR A 835 3.61 -0.88 32.00
N LYS A 836 3.70 0.04 32.98
CA LYS A 836 2.53 0.65 33.61
C LYS A 836 2.12 1.94 32.92
N CYS A 837 0.88 2.00 32.45
CA CYS A 837 0.29 3.21 31.89
C CYS A 837 0.02 4.24 33.00
N ILE A 838 0.50 5.48 32.80
CA ILE A 838 0.37 6.58 33.77
C ILE A 838 -0.42 7.78 33.23
N GLY A 839 -0.73 7.83 31.93
CA GLY A 839 -1.41 8.97 31.33
C GLY A 839 -1.28 9.03 29.80
N VAL A 840 -1.56 10.19 29.21
CA VAL A 840 -1.46 10.42 27.76
C VAL A 840 -0.86 11.80 27.42
N GLU A 841 -0.18 11.87 26.27
CA GLU A 841 0.18 13.11 25.57
C GLU A 841 -0.85 13.41 24.49
N TYR A 842 -1.24 14.68 24.37
CA TYR A 842 -2.21 15.15 23.38
C TYR A 842 -1.85 16.53 22.82
N VAL A 843 -2.36 16.84 21.62
CA VAL A 843 -2.29 18.16 21.00
C VAL A 843 -3.65 18.85 21.10
N LYS A 844 -3.66 20.07 21.64
CA LYS A 844 -4.82 20.98 21.64
C LYS A 844 -4.37 22.40 21.30
N ASN A 845 -5.03 23.04 20.34
CA ASN A 845 -4.68 24.37 19.82
C ASN A 845 -3.19 24.48 19.41
N GLY A 846 -2.65 23.44 18.78
CA GLY A 846 -1.23 23.38 18.36
C GLY A 846 -0.22 23.11 19.50
N GLN A 847 -0.65 23.13 20.76
CA GLN A 847 0.22 22.86 21.91
C GLN A 847 0.16 21.38 22.32
N LYS A 848 1.31 20.74 22.48
CA LYS A 848 1.45 19.45 23.15
C LYS A 848 1.26 19.62 24.66
N LYS A 849 0.46 18.74 25.27
CA LYS A 849 0.16 18.71 26.71
C LYS A 849 0.10 17.26 27.19
N LYS A 850 0.24 17.07 28.50
CA LYS A 850 0.19 15.76 29.16
C LYS A 850 -0.84 15.79 30.28
N VAL A 851 -1.50 14.66 30.52
CA VAL A 851 -2.46 14.48 31.62
C VAL A 851 -2.36 13.05 32.15
N PHE A 852 -2.53 12.88 33.46
CA PHE A 852 -2.22 11.63 34.16
C PHE A 852 -3.48 10.92 34.67
N ALA A 853 -3.40 9.59 34.80
CA ALA A 853 -4.44 8.74 35.35
C ALA A 853 -4.00 8.10 36.67
N ASN A 854 -4.80 8.28 37.72
CA ASN A 854 -4.61 7.64 39.02
C ASN A 854 -5.06 6.17 39.04
N LYS A 855 -6.02 5.78 38.18
CA LYS A 855 -6.46 4.39 38.03
C LYS A 855 -6.09 3.84 36.64
N GLU A 856 -6.78 4.26 35.58
CA GLU A 856 -6.62 3.64 34.25
C GLU A 856 -6.79 4.62 33.07
N VAL A 857 -6.14 4.31 31.95
CA VAL A 857 -6.43 4.90 30.64
C VAL A 857 -7.25 3.90 29.82
N ILE A 858 -8.30 4.37 29.15
CA ILE A 858 -9.23 3.54 28.38
C ILE A 858 -9.29 4.06 26.94
N LEU A 859 -8.94 3.22 25.98
CA LEU A 859 -9.00 3.56 24.55
C LEU A 859 -10.37 3.20 23.99
N SER A 860 -11.01 4.16 23.31
CA SER A 860 -12.30 4.03 22.62
C SER A 860 -12.27 4.71 21.24
N GLY A 861 -11.12 4.66 20.58
CA GLY A 861 -10.88 5.25 19.24
C GLY A 861 -11.49 4.45 18.09
N GLY A 862 -12.01 3.24 18.35
CA GLY A 862 -12.53 2.32 17.35
C GLY A 862 -11.44 1.48 16.68
N ALA A 863 -11.87 0.60 15.77
CA ALA A 863 -11.04 -0.38 15.06
C ALA A 863 -9.86 0.15 14.23
N ILE A 864 -9.67 1.48 14.17
CA ILE A 864 -8.60 2.14 13.42
C ILE A 864 -7.69 2.92 14.39
N ASN A 865 -8.27 3.86 15.16
CA ASN A 865 -7.46 4.74 16.02
C ASN A 865 -6.94 4.06 17.30
N SER A 866 -7.67 3.07 17.86
CA SER A 866 -7.20 2.34 19.03
C SER A 866 -5.92 1.51 18.74
N PRO A 867 -5.86 0.64 17.72
CA PRO A 867 -4.61 -0.06 17.37
C PRO A 867 -3.53 0.91 16.88
N GLN A 868 -3.88 1.98 16.15
CA GLN A 868 -2.92 3.01 15.75
C GLN A 868 -2.23 3.67 16.96
N LEU A 869 -3.00 4.10 17.97
CA LEU A 869 -2.46 4.73 19.16
C LEU A 869 -1.64 3.77 20.03
N LEU A 870 -2.05 2.49 20.12
CA LEU A 870 -1.23 1.45 20.77
C LEU A 870 0.14 1.35 20.09
N MET A 871 0.17 1.22 18.75
CA MET A 871 1.42 1.12 18.00
C MET A 871 2.29 2.37 18.13
N LEU A 872 1.73 3.57 17.99
CA LEU A 872 2.46 4.85 18.18
C LEU A 872 3.06 4.99 19.59
N SER A 873 2.51 4.26 20.55
CA SER A 873 2.93 4.27 21.95
C SER A 873 3.87 3.11 22.32
N GLY A 874 4.24 2.25 21.37
CA GLY A 874 5.18 1.14 21.57
C GLY A 874 4.54 -0.21 21.89
N ILE A 875 3.22 -0.37 21.73
CA ILE A 875 2.50 -1.63 21.95
C ILE A 875 2.10 -2.22 20.59
N GLY A 876 2.69 -3.34 20.19
CA GLY A 876 2.39 -3.97 18.88
C GLY A 876 3.42 -5.00 18.43
N ASN A 877 3.45 -5.30 17.13
CA ASN A 877 4.51 -6.13 16.55
C ASN A 877 5.87 -5.44 16.69
N ALA A 878 6.82 -6.07 17.40
CA ALA A 878 8.06 -5.42 17.81
C ALA A 878 8.93 -5.02 16.62
N ASP A 879 8.92 -5.79 15.52
CA ASP A 879 9.77 -5.51 14.37
C ASP A 879 9.18 -4.44 13.46
N ASP A 880 7.85 -4.36 13.35
CA ASP A 880 7.19 -3.25 12.66
C ASP A 880 7.36 -1.92 13.42
N LEU A 881 7.35 -1.94 14.75
CA LEU A 881 7.63 -0.76 15.58
C LEU A 881 9.09 -0.30 15.47
N LYS A 882 10.06 -1.23 15.54
CA LYS A 882 11.49 -0.92 15.37
C LYS A 882 11.80 -0.28 14.01
N LYS A 883 11.18 -0.75 12.92
CA LYS A 883 11.34 -0.18 11.56
C LYS A 883 10.96 1.30 11.49
N LEU A 884 10.03 1.76 12.35
CA LEU A 884 9.59 3.15 12.43
C LEU A 884 10.29 3.96 13.54
N GLY A 885 11.32 3.39 14.18
CA GLY A 885 12.05 4.04 15.28
C GLY A 885 11.23 4.18 16.57
N ILE A 886 10.14 3.43 16.72
CA ILE A 886 9.26 3.49 17.90
C ILE A 886 9.81 2.52 18.97
N PRO A 887 10.16 3.00 20.18
CA PRO A 887 10.57 2.11 21.27
C PRO A 887 9.46 1.13 21.65
N VAL A 888 9.80 -0.16 21.73
CA VAL A 888 8.85 -1.22 22.11
C VAL A 888 8.66 -1.21 23.63
N VAL A 889 7.42 -1.02 24.08
CA VAL A 889 6.97 -1.14 25.47
C VAL A 889 6.43 -2.54 25.73
N CYS A 890 5.64 -3.08 24.80
CA CYS A 890 5.09 -4.43 24.89
C CYS A 890 4.96 -5.05 23.49
N HIS A 891 5.41 -6.30 23.34
CA HIS A 891 5.25 -7.03 22.10
C HIS A 891 3.88 -7.73 22.06
N LEU A 892 2.93 -7.15 21.33
CA LEU A 892 1.62 -7.73 21.04
C LEU A 892 1.43 -7.79 19.52
N PRO A 893 1.84 -8.87 18.84
CA PRO A 893 1.77 -8.95 17.38
C PRO A 893 0.33 -8.94 16.83
N GLY A 894 -0.68 -9.22 17.65
CA GLY A 894 -2.09 -9.12 17.28
C GLY A 894 -2.63 -7.69 17.08
N VAL A 895 -1.93 -6.65 17.55
CA VAL A 895 -2.39 -5.26 17.39
C VAL A 895 -2.45 -4.89 15.90
N GLY A 896 -3.64 -4.48 15.46
CA GLY A 896 -3.92 -4.15 14.06
C GLY A 896 -4.13 -5.38 13.15
N GLN A 897 -3.98 -6.61 13.65
CA GLN A 897 -4.29 -7.83 12.88
C GLN A 897 -5.78 -8.18 13.01
N ASN A 898 -6.26 -9.20 12.29
CA ASN A 898 -7.65 -9.66 12.38
C ASN A 898 -8.69 -8.57 12.03
N LEU A 899 -8.37 -7.64 11.11
CA LEU A 899 -9.33 -6.62 10.67
C LEU A 899 -10.47 -7.29 9.90
N GLN A 900 -11.70 -7.16 10.40
CA GLN A 900 -12.92 -7.68 9.78
C GLN A 900 -13.91 -6.53 9.57
N ASP A 901 -14.56 -6.50 8.41
CA ASP A 901 -15.59 -5.51 8.02
C ASP A 901 -16.67 -6.21 7.18
N HIS A 902 -17.87 -5.65 7.16
CA HIS A 902 -18.95 -6.09 6.27
C HIS A 902 -18.81 -5.38 4.92
N LEU A 903 -18.74 -6.16 3.86
CA LEU A 903 -18.80 -5.69 2.48
C LEU A 903 -20.25 -5.85 1.98
N GLU A 904 -20.75 -4.90 1.18
CA GLU A 904 -22.10 -4.90 0.61
C GLU A 904 -22.09 -4.50 -0.87
N VAL A 905 -23.12 -4.89 -1.62
CA VAL A 905 -23.33 -4.49 -3.02
C VAL A 905 -24.75 -3.96 -3.22
N TYR A 906 -24.92 -3.02 -4.16
CA TYR A 906 -26.20 -2.34 -4.40
C TYR A 906 -26.88 -2.93 -5.65
N VAL A 907 -27.92 -3.73 -5.41
CA VAL A 907 -28.81 -4.23 -6.47
C VAL A 907 -29.95 -3.23 -6.62
N GLN A 908 -30.04 -2.59 -7.79
CA GLN A 908 -30.89 -1.42 -8.06
C GLN A 908 -31.92 -1.73 -9.15
N GLN A 909 -33.19 -1.46 -8.87
CA GLN A 909 -34.28 -1.58 -9.84
C GLN A 909 -34.87 -0.20 -10.15
N LYS A 910 -35.21 0.06 -11.42
CA LYS A 910 -36.00 1.23 -11.77
C LYS A 910 -37.43 1.07 -11.22
N CYS A 911 -37.99 2.14 -10.67
CA CYS A 911 -39.39 2.20 -10.30
C CYS A 911 -40.22 2.73 -11.49
N THR A 912 -41.34 2.08 -11.81
CA THR A 912 -42.28 2.55 -12.84
C THR A 912 -43.19 3.69 -12.37
N LYS A 913 -43.23 3.96 -11.06
CA LYS A 913 -44.11 4.95 -10.44
C LYS A 913 -43.31 6.08 -9.77
N PRO A 914 -43.78 7.35 -9.85
CA PRO A 914 -43.11 8.50 -9.25
C PRO A 914 -43.40 8.60 -7.75
N ILE A 915 -42.93 7.61 -7.01
CA ILE A 915 -43.22 7.42 -5.58
C ILE A 915 -41.95 7.28 -4.73
N THR A 916 -40.75 7.33 -5.33
CA THR A 916 -39.50 7.15 -4.59
C THR A 916 -38.97 8.49 -4.08
N LEU A 917 -37.92 8.44 -3.25
CA LEU A 917 -37.28 9.64 -2.70
C LEU A 917 -36.58 10.52 -3.76
N TYR A 918 -36.60 10.12 -5.04
CA TYR A 918 -36.11 10.95 -6.16
C TYR A 918 -36.80 12.33 -6.18
N SER A 919 -38.12 12.37 -5.94
CA SER A 919 -38.87 13.62 -5.88
C SER A 919 -38.52 14.49 -4.67
N ALA A 920 -38.20 13.88 -3.52
CA ALA A 920 -37.80 14.56 -2.28
C ALA A 920 -36.42 15.25 -2.41
N GLN A 921 -35.52 14.69 -3.23
CA GLN A 921 -34.19 15.24 -3.53
C GLN A 921 -34.22 16.48 -4.46
N LYS A 922 -35.39 16.94 -4.90
CA LYS A 922 -35.51 18.20 -5.67
C LYS A 922 -35.34 19.42 -4.77
N PRO A 923 -34.61 20.48 -5.16
CA PRO A 923 -34.24 21.59 -4.26
C PRO A 923 -35.40 22.23 -3.49
N LEU A 924 -36.54 22.48 -4.14
CA LEU A 924 -37.73 23.05 -3.48
C LEU A 924 -38.32 22.12 -2.40
N ASN A 925 -38.35 20.82 -2.66
CA ASN A 925 -38.81 19.82 -1.70
C ASN A 925 -37.82 19.67 -0.55
N MET A 926 -36.51 19.62 -0.83
CA MET A 926 -35.48 19.63 0.21
C MET A 926 -35.59 20.84 1.14
N VAL A 927 -35.84 22.04 0.60
CA VAL A 927 -36.06 23.25 1.42
C VAL A 927 -37.30 23.07 2.30
N ARG A 928 -38.43 22.62 1.73
CA ARG A 928 -39.66 22.34 2.51
C ARG A 928 -39.44 21.32 3.62
N ILE A 929 -38.79 20.19 3.31
CA ILE A 929 -38.48 19.11 4.26
C ILE A 929 -37.56 19.61 5.37
N GLY A 930 -36.49 20.33 5.00
CA GLY A 930 -35.55 20.92 5.94
C GLY A 930 -36.20 21.94 6.86
N LEU A 931 -37.08 22.81 6.33
CA LEU A 931 -37.85 23.78 7.11
C LEU A 931 -38.84 23.09 8.07
N GLU A 932 -39.60 22.09 7.61
CA GLU A 932 -40.51 21.34 8.49
C GLU A 932 -39.75 20.70 9.65
N TRP A 933 -38.64 20.01 9.35
CA TRP A 933 -37.82 19.37 10.37
C TRP A 933 -37.19 20.40 11.32
N LEU A 934 -36.69 21.54 10.82
CA LEU A 934 -36.12 22.61 11.64
C LEU A 934 -37.14 23.23 12.60
N TRP A 935 -38.42 23.31 12.25
CA TRP A 935 -39.46 23.82 13.15
C TRP A 935 -40.06 22.75 14.06
N LYS A 936 -40.37 21.55 13.54
CA LYS A 936 -41.21 20.54 14.21
C LYS A 936 -40.51 19.22 14.55
N PHE A 937 -39.35 18.93 13.93
CA PHE A 937 -38.73 17.60 13.92
C PHE A 937 -39.67 16.50 13.39
N THR A 938 -40.43 16.80 12.33
CA THR A 938 -41.36 15.88 11.64
C THR A 938 -41.07 15.79 10.14
N GLY A 939 -41.87 15.01 9.43
CA GLY A 939 -41.80 14.86 7.97
C GLY A 939 -40.70 13.90 7.52
N GLU A 940 -40.42 13.89 6.21
CA GLU A 940 -39.44 12.98 5.59
C GLU A 940 -38.02 13.16 6.18
N GLY A 941 -37.68 14.37 6.62
CA GLY A 941 -36.39 14.66 7.27
C GLY A 941 -36.17 13.90 8.60
N ALA A 942 -37.24 13.38 9.20
CA ALA A 942 -37.24 12.74 10.52
C ALA A 942 -36.96 11.22 10.50
N THR A 943 -36.77 10.60 9.33
CA THR A 943 -36.39 9.18 9.17
C THR A 943 -35.12 9.02 8.32
N ALA A 944 -34.47 7.85 8.39
CA ALA A 944 -33.35 7.49 7.50
C ALA A 944 -33.80 6.72 6.25
N HIS A 945 -35.10 6.40 6.12
CA HIS A 945 -35.70 5.63 5.02
C HIS A 945 -35.19 4.18 4.85
N LEU A 946 -34.69 3.59 5.94
CA LEU A 946 -34.21 2.20 6.03
C LEU A 946 -35.09 1.39 7.00
N GLU A 947 -36.41 1.54 6.89
CA GLU A 947 -37.37 0.96 7.83
C GLU A 947 -37.55 -0.57 7.69
N SER A 948 -37.10 -1.18 6.59
CA SER A 948 -37.24 -2.62 6.35
C SER A 948 -35.98 -3.27 5.80
N GLY A 949 -35.83 -4.56 6.11
CA GLY A 949 -34.69 -5.37 5.71
C GLY A 949 -34.91 -6.85 6.01
N GLY A 950 -33.82 -7.63 6.10
CA GLY A 950 -33.90 -9.04 6.46
C GLY A 950 -32.55 -9.71 6.64
N PHE A 951 -32.59 -10.93 7.16
CA PHE A 951 -31.45 -11.82 7.34
C PHE A 951 -31.82 -13.23 6.89
N ILE A 952 -31.02 -13.84 6.02
CA ILE A 952 -31.23 -15.23 5.55
C ILE A 952 -29.91 -15.99 5.48
N ARG A 953 -30.00 -17.32 5.34
CA ARG A 953 -28.86 -18.21 5.09
C ARG A 953 -28.49 -18.22 3.60
N SER A 954 -27.20 -18.29 3.29
CA SER A 954 -26.65 -18.33 1.92
C SER A 954 -26.91 -19.66 1.23
N GLU A 955 -27.00 -20.75 1.99
CA GLU A 955 -27.29 -22.12 1.54
C GLU A 955 -27.85 -22.98 2.69
N PRO A 956 -28.35 -24.20 2.40
CA PRO A 956 -28.51 -25.25 3.40
C PRO A 956 -27.24 -25.51 4.23
N GLY A 957 -27.41 -25.99 5.46
CA GLY A 957 -26.32 -26.34 6.38
C GLY A 957 -25.76 -25.18 7.22
N VAL A 958 -25.93 -23.92 6.79
CA VAL A 958 -25.51 -22.76 7.58
C VAL A 958 -26.33 -22.68 8.88
N PRO A 959 -25.72 -22.60 10.08
CA PRO A 959 -26.44 -22.76 11.36
C PRO A 959 -27.35 -21.59 11.74
N HIS A 960 -27.07 -20.38 11.24
CA HIS A 960 -27.83 -19.15 11.48
C HIS A 960 -27.59 -18.16 10.32
N PRO A 961 -28.51 -17.22 10.00
CA PRO A 961 -28.42 -16.41 8.79
C PRO A 961 -27.10 -15.64 8.67
N ASP A 962 -26.54 -15.58 7.48
CA ASP A 962 -25.23 -14.98 7.14
C ASP A 962 -25.32 -13.84 6.12
N ILE A 963 -26.45 -13.63 5.43
CA ILE A 963 -26.65 -12.50 4.51
C ILE A 963 -27.59 -11.47 5.15
N GLN A 964 -27.20 -10.18 5.13
CA GLN A 964 -28.05 -9.05 5.54
C GLN A 964 -28.58 -8.27 4.34
N PHE A 965 -29.82 -7.81 4.43
CA PHE A 965 -30.52 -7.00 3.44
C PHE A 965 -30.99 -5.68 4.10
N HIS A 966 -30.65 -4.52 3.53
CA HIS A 966 -31.25 -3.23 3.86
C HIS A 966 -32.00 -2.68 2.65
N PHE A 967 -33.32 -2.42 2.76
CA PHE A 967 -34.12 -1.90 1.66
C PHE A 967 -34.21 -0.36 1.70
N LEU A 968 -34.01 0.30 0.56
CA LEU A 968 -34.09 1.75 0.42
C LEU A 968 -34.91 2.14 -0.83
N PRO A 969 -36.02 2.89 -0.71
CA PRO A 969 -36.77 3.43 -1.85
C PRO A 969 -36.08 4.66 -2.49
N SER A 970 -34.80 4.52 -2.83
CA SER A 970 -34.01 5.55 -3.51
C SER A 970 -32.85 4.93 -4.28
N GLN A 971 -32.28 5.70 -5.21
CA GLN A 971 -31.01 5.38 -5.84
C GLN A 971 -29.87 5.91 -4.97
N VAL A 972 -28.85 5.09 -4.68
CA VAL A 972 -27.58 5.59 -4.14
C VAL A 972 -26.49 5.40 -5.19
N ILE A 973 -25.80 6.48 -5.51
CA ILE A 973 -24.65 6.47 -6.41
C ILE A 973 -23.46 7.04 -5.65
N ASP A 974 -22.34 6.32 -5.66
CA ASP A 974 -21.07 6.78 -5.10
C ASP A 974 -21.18 7.24 -3.63
N HIS A 975 -21.69 6.36 -2.76
CA HIS A 975 -21.99 6.65 -1.34
C HIS A 975 -22.95 7.85 -1.10
N GLY A 976 -23.69 8.27 -2.13
CA GLY A 976 -24.57 9.44 -2.09
C GLY A 976 -23.87 10.76 -2.45
N ARG A 977 -22.62 10.72 -2.93
CA ARG A 977 -21.89 11.88 -3.48
C ARG A 977 -22.45 12.34 -4.82
N VAL A 978 -23.08 11.43 -5.58
CA VAL A 978 -23.76 11.72 -6.84
C VAL A 978 -25.27 11.65 -6.62
N ALA A 979 -25.99 12.68 -7.09
CA ALA A 979 -27.44 12.75 -6.99
C ALA A 979 -28.12 11.62 -7.78
N SER A 980 -29.29 11.17 -7.29
CA SER A 980 -30.13 10.22 -8.02
C SER A 980 -30.49 10.76 -9.41
N THR A 981 -30.62 9.88 -10.40
CA THR A 981 -30.94 10.26 -11.79
C THR A 981 -32.33 9.81 -12.24
N THR A 982 -32.97 8.90 -11.49
CA THR A 982 -34.29 8.36 -11.85
C THR A 982 -35.05 7.85 -10.63
N GLU A 983 -36.35 7.60 -10.80
CA GLU A 983 -37.17 6.88 -9.82
C GLU A 983 -36.67 5.44 -9.72
N ALA A 984 -36.09 5.06 -8.57
CA ALA A 984 -35.51 3.74 -8.34
C ALA A 984 -35.61 3.33 -6.87
N TYR A 985 -35.51 2.03 -6.63
CA TYR A 985 -35.34 1.41 -5.32
C TYR A 985 -34.21 0.38 -5.37
N GLN A 986 -33.67 0.02 -4.21
CA GLN A 986 -32.53 -0.89 -4.12
C GLN A 986 -32.51 -1.66 -2.81
N VAL A 987 -31.70 -2.72 -2.79
CA VAL A 987 -31.21 -3.33 -1.56
C VAL A 987 -29.70 -3.14 -1.46
N HIS A 988 -29.21 -2.85 -0.27
CA HIS A 988 -27.81 -3.03 0.12
C HIS A 988 -27.69 -4.42 0.74
N VAL A 989 -26.98 -5.33 0.07
CA VAL A 989 -26.92 -6.75 0.42
C VAL A 989 -25.47 -7.23 0.50
N GLY A 990 -25.16 -8.06 1.50
CA GLY A 990 -23.83 -8.63 1.65
C GLY A 990 -23.74 -9.72 2.72
N PRO A 991 -22.70 -10.56 2.68
CA PRO A 991 -22.39 -11.51 3.73
C PRO A 991 -21.88 -10.79 4.99
N MET A 992 -22.28 -11.32 6.15
CA MET A 992 -21.98 -10.81 7.48
C MET A 992 -20.85 -11.57 8.17
N ARG A 993 -20.38 -12.69 7.60
CA ARG A 993 -19.33 -13.53 8.19
C ARG A 993 -18.29 -13.95 7.16
N SER A 994 -17.93 -13.00 6.29
CA SER A 994 -16.87 -13.12 5.30
C SER A 994 -15.59 -13.72 5.91
N THR A 995 -14.97 -14.62 5.17
CA THR A 995 -13.76 -15.34 5.55
C THR A 995 -12.47 -14.59 5.22
N SER A 996 -12.54 -13.56 4.37
CA SER A 996 -11.44 -12.59 4.18
C SER A 996 -11.14 -11.86 5.48
N VAL A 997 -9.87 -11.89 5.89
CA VAL A 997 -9.36 -11.17 7.06
C VAL A 997 -8.20 -10.28 6.63
N GLY A 998 -8.23 -9.04 7.11
CA GLY A 998 -7.25 -8.00 6.81
C GLY A 998 -6.35 -7.63 8.00
N TRP A 999 -5.63 -6.52 7.82
CA TRP A 999 -4.78 -5.92 8.84
C TRP A 999 -4.64 -4.39 8.68
N LEU A 1000 -4.08 -3.76 9.70
CA LEU A 1000 -3.79 -2.33 9.77
C LEU A 1000 -2.40 -2.13 10.38
N LYS A 1001 -1.57 -1.27 9.77
CA LYS A 1001 -0.22 -0.93 10.26
C LYS A 1001 0.00 0.58 10.25
N LEU A 1002 0.99 1.03 11.03
CA LEU A 1002 1.45 2.41 10.94
C LEU A 1002 2.12 2.68 9.58
N LYS A 1003 1.78 3.81 8.98
CA LYS A 1003 2.45 4.34 7.79
C LYS A 1003 3.74 5.09 8.16
N SER A 1004 3.73 5.78 9.31
CA SER A 1004 4.85 6.53 9.86
C SER A 1004 4.71 6.62 11.39
N SER A 1005 5.66 7.29 12.05
CA SER A 1005 5.57 7.64 13.46
C SER A 1005 4.84 8.98 13.74
N ASP A 1006 4.31 9.64 12.71
CA ASP A 1006 3.49 10.86 12.89
C ASP A 1006 2.04 10.47 13.27
N PRO A 1007 1.51 10.91 14.43
CA PRO A 1007 0.13 10.65 14.83
C PRO A 1007 -0.94 11.31 13.94
N ASN A 1008 -0.56 12.21 13.03
CA ASN A 1008 -1.48 12.82 12.06
C ASN A 1008 -1.59 12.03 10.75
N ASP A 1009 -0.64 11.15 10.45
CA ASP A 1009 -0.71 10.28 9.27
C ASP A 1009 -1.80 9.21 9.47
N HIS A 1010 -2.58 8.96 8.43
CA HIS A 1010 -3.49 7.82 8.42
C HIS A 1010 -2.70 6.50 8.36
N PRO A 1011 -3.16 5.45 9.07
CA PRO A 1011 -2.51 4.14 9.01
C PRO A 1011 -2.72 3.50 7.63
N ILE A 1012 -1.90 2.51 7.33
CA ILE A 1012 -2.10 1.60 6.20
C ILE A 1012 -3.25 0.67 6.57
N ILE A 1013 -4.32 0.67 5.79
CA ILE A 1013 -5.53 -0.13 6.03
C ILE A 1013 -5.67 -1.12 4.87
N GLU A 1014 -5.52 -2.42 5.16
CA GLU A 1014 -5.61 -3.51 4.18
C GLU A 1014 -6.70 -4.50 4.60
N PRO A 1015 -7.98 -4.30 4.22
CA PRO A 1015 -9.08 -5.19 4.58
C PRO A 1015 -9.03 -6.54 3.85
N ASN A 1016 -8.26 -6.65 2.76
CA ASN A 1016 -8.08 -7.89 2.00
C ASN A 1016 -9.41 -8.48 1.45
N TYR A 1017 -10.31 -7.59 1.01
CA TYR A 1017 -11.66 -7.95 0.54
C TYR A 1017 -11.66 -8.94 -0.63
N LEU A 1018 -12.56 -9.94 -0.60
CA LEU A 1018 -12.70 -10.99 -1.62
C LEU A 1018 -11.41 -11.78 -1.91
N SER A 1019 -10.61 -12.00 -0.87
CA SER A 1019 -9.38 -12.80 -0.97
C SER A 1019 -9.63 -14.32 -0.98
N THR A 1020 -10.87 -14.76 -0.69
CA THR A 1020 -11.27 -16.18 -0.65
C THR A 1020 -12.37 -16.49 -1.66
N GLU A 1021 -12.41 -17.73 -2.13
CA GLU A 1021 -13.47 -18.20 -3.04
C GLU A 1021 -14.86 -18.25 -2.36
N ARG A 1022 -14.88 -18.46 -1.04
CA ARG A 1022 -16.11 -18.50 -0.24
C ARG A 1022 -16.85 -17.16 -0.31
N ASP A 1023 -16.16 -16.06 -0.07
CA ASP A 1023 -16.76 -14.73 -0.04
C ASP A 1023 -17.31 -14.35 -1.43
N ILE A 1024 -16.55 -14.69 -2.49
CA ILE A 1024 -16.97 -14.49 -3.88
C ILE A 1024 -18.26 -15.27 -4.19
N TRP A 1025 -18.35 -16.54 -3.73
CA TRP A 1025 -19.55 -17.35 -3.90
C TRP A 1025 -20.74 -16.82 -3.09
N GLU A 1026 -20.55 -16.36 -1.85
CA GLU A 1026 -21.63 -15.77 -1.03
C GLU A 1026 -22.20 -14.51 -1.70
N PHE A 1027 -21.34 -13.65 -2.27
CA PHE A 1027 -21.78 -12.49 -3.04
C PHE A 1027 -22.58 -12.85 -4.30
N ARG A 1028 -22.28 -13.97 -4.97
CA ARG A 1028 -23.13 -14.48 -6.05
C ARG A 1028 -24.53 -14.85 -5.55
N GLN A 1029 -24.64 -15.44 -4.36
CA GLN A 1029 -25.95 -15.69 -3.75
C GLN A 1029 -26.67 -14.40 -3.38
N CYS A 1030 -26.00 -13.42 -2.77
CA CYS A 1030 -26.57 -12.09 -2.47
C CYS A 1030 -27.29 -11.46 -3.69
N VAL A 1031 -26.66 -11.48 -4.87
CA VAL A 1031 -27.24 -10.96 -6.11
C VAL A 1031 -28.40 -11.83 -6.61
N LYS A 1032 -28.24 -13.16 -6.65
CA LYS A 1032 -29.28 -14.11 -7.14
C LYS A 1032 -30.55 -14.06 -6.28
N LEU A 1033 -30.40 -14.09 -4.95
CA LEU A 1033 -31.50 -14.07 -4.00
C LEU A 1033 -32.21 -12.71 -3.98
N THR A 1034 -31.50 -11.60 -4.14
CA THR A 1034 -32.14 -10.28 -4.28
C THR A 1034 -32.96 -10.18 -5.57
N ARG A 1035 -32.44 -10.72 -6.69
CA ARG A 1035 -33.19 -10.81 -7.95
C ARG A 1035 -34.45 -11.67 -7.83
N GLU A 1036 -34.36 -12.80 -7.13
CA GLU A 1036 -35.52 -13.66 -6.85
C GLU A 1036 -36.61 -12.91 -6.05
N ILE A 1037 -36.23 -12.18 -5.00
CA ILE A 1037 -37.16 -11.37 -4.20
C ILE A 1037 -37.77 -10.25 -5.07
N PHE A 1038 -36.96 -9.51 -5.82
CA PHE A 1038 -37.46 -8.45 -6.70
C PHE A 1038 -38.34 -8.98 -7.86
N ALA A 1039 -38.20 -10.24 -8.26
CA ALA A 1039 -39.04 -10.88 -9.29
C ALA A 1039 -40.47 -11.20 -8.82
N GLN A 1040 -40.73 -11.24 -7.51
CA GLN A 1040 -42.03 -11.63 -6.94
C GLN A 1040 -43.18 -10.67 -7.31
N LYS A 1041 -44.42 -11.15 -7.12
CA LYS A 1041 -45.65 -10.48 -7.55
C LYS A 1041 -45.89 -9.14 -6.84
N ALA A 1042 -45.50 -9.00 -5.57
CA ALA A 1042 -45.64 -7.75 -4.82
C ALA A 1042 -44.95 -6.54 -5.52
N PHE A 1043 -43.85 -6.79 -6.23
CA PHE A 1043 -43.13 -5.76 -7.00
C PHE A 1043 -43.65 -5.55 -8.43
N GLU A 1044 -44.51 -6.40 -8.97
CA GLU A 1044 -44.96 -6.35 -10.38
C GLU A 1044 -45.45 -4.96 -10.81
N LYS A 1045 -46.25 -4.29 -9.97
CA LYS A 1045 -46.80 -2.94 -10.22
C LYS A 1045 -45.80 -1.78 -10.05
N PHE A 1046 -44.55 -2.06 -9.70
CA PHE A 1046 -43.48 -1.10 -9.43
C PHE A 1046 -42.19 -1.36 -10.22
N ARG A 1047 -41.95 -2.61 -10.61
CA ARG A 1047 -40.70 -3.09 -11.22
C ARG A 1047 -40.55 -2.61 -12.67
N GLY A 1048 -39.61 -1.70 -12.89
CA GLY A 1048 -39.04 -1.40 -14.21
C GLY A 1048 -37.82 -2.29 -14.50
N PRO A 1049 -36.99 -1.92 -15.49
CA PRO A 1049 -35.71 -2.61 -15.75
C PRO A 1049 -34.74 -2.58 -14.57
N GLU A 1050 -33.84 -3.56 -14.50
CA GLU A 1050 -32.74 -3.57 -13.54
C GLU A 1050 -31.70 -2.51 -13.94
N ILE A 1051 -31.25 -1.69 -12.98
CA ILE A 1051 -30.26 -0.62 -13.19
C ILE A 1051 -28.85 -1.12 -12.84
N ARG A 1052 -28.73 -1.92 -11.77
CA ARG A 1052 -27.47 -2.56 -11.34
C ARG A 1052 -27.78 -3.92 -10.70
N PRO A 1053 -27.05 -5.00 -11.02
CA PRO A 1053 -25.95 -5.06 -11.99
C PRO A 1053 -26.35 -4.78 -13.45
N GLY A 1054 -27.59 -5.09 -13.83
CA GLY A 1054 -28.11 -4.94 -15.18
C GLY A 1054 -28.49 -6.30 -15.77
N ASP A 1055 -29.50 -6.30 -16.64
CA ASP A 1055 -30.04 -7.47 -17.32
C ASP A 1055 -29.01 -8.30 -18.11
N HIS A 1056 -27.96 -7.66 -18.62
CA HIS A 1056 -26.83 -8.30 -19.31
C HIS A 1056 -25.86 -9.06 -18.38
N VAL A 1057 -25.91 -8.88 -17.06
CA VAL A 1057 -25.06 -9.59 -16.09
C VAL A 1057 -25.79 -10.84 -15.61
N GLN A 1058 -25.47 -12.02 -16.16
CA GLN A 1058 -26.22 -13.24 -15.88
C GLN A 1058 -25.35 -14.39 -15.36
N SER A 1059 -24.17 -14.59 -15.95
CA SER A 1059 -23.25 -15.64 -15.54
C SER A 1059 -22.53 -15.30 -14.23
N ASP A 1060 -22.08 -16.34 -13.52
CA ASP A 1060 -21.28 -16.19 -12.29
C ASP A 1060 -20.07 -15.27 -12.49
N LYS A 1061 -19.36 -15.39 -13.63
CA LYS A 1061 -18.19 -14.54 -13.94
C LYS A 1061 -18.56 -13.05 -14.10
N GLU A 1062 -19.72 -12.75 -14.68
CA GLU A 1062 -20.19 -11.36 -14.83
C GLU A 1062 -20.64 -10.78 -13.49
N ILE A 1063 -21.28 -11.60 -12.64
CA ILE A 1063 -21.63 -11.21 -11.26
C ILE A 1063 -20.35 -10.96 -10.45
N ASP A 1064 -19.37 -11.86 -10.51
CA ASP A 1064 -18.08 -11.70 -9.83
C ASP A 1064 -17.35 -10.41 -10.27
N ALA A 1065 -17.37 -10.09 -11.57
CA ALA A 1065 -16.81 -8.86 -12.10
C ALA A 1065 -17.58 -7.61 -11.62
N PHE A 1066 -18.91 -7.65 -11.60
CA PHE A 1066 -19.73 -6.58 -11.04
C PHE A 1066 -19.43 -6.35 -9.55
N VAL A 1067 -19.36 -7.41 -8.75
CA VAL A 1067 -19.07 -7.32 -7.31
C VAL A 1067 -17.68 -6.73 -7.09
N ARG A 1068 -16.63 -7.20 -7.79
CA ARG A 1068 -15.28 -6.61 -7.71
C ARG A 1068 -15.25 -5.12 -8.06
N GLN A 1069 -16.05 -4.70 -9.04
CA GLN A 1069 -16.12 -3.30 -9.48
C GLN A 1069 -17.00 -2.40 -8.59
N LYS A 1070 -18.01 -2.94 -7.88
CA LYS A 1070 -19.10 -2.16 -7.26
C LYS A 1070 -19.41 -2.45 -5.80
N ALA A 1071 -18.94 -3.54 -5.21
CA ALA A 1071 -19.16 -3.80 -3.78
C ALA A 1071 -18.31 -2.83 -2.94
N ASP A 1072 -18.85 -2.34 -1.83
CA ASP A 1072 -18.21 -1.36 -0.97
C ASP A 1072 -18.43 -1.67 0.51
N SER A 1073 -17.64 -1.04 1.38
CA SER A 1073 -17.74 -1.25 2.83
C SER A 1073 -19.10 -0.75 3.35
N ALA A 1074 -19.79 -1.57 4.14
CA ALA A 1074 -20.95 -1.14 4.95
C ALA A 1074 -20.51 -0.34 6.20
N TYR A 1075 -19.21 -0.07 6.31
CA TYR A 1075 -18.52 0.70 7.35
C TYR A 1075 -18.65 0.10 8.75
N HIS A 1076 -18.38 -1.18 8.86
CA HIS A 1076 -18.35 -2.00 10.07
C HIS A 1076 -16.94 -2.57 10.42
N PRO A 1077 -15.81 -1.82 10.29
CA PRO A 1077 -14.50 -2.34 10.66
C PRO A 1077 -14.41 -2.62 12.17
N SER A 1078 -13.79 -3.76 12.50
CA SER A 1078 -13.77 -4.36 13.84
C SER A 1078 -12.54 -5.24 14.05
N CYS A 1079 -12.46 -5.86 15.23
CA CYS A 1079 -11.59 -7.01 15.54
C CYS A 1079 -10.05 -6.77 15.62
N THR A 1080 -9.59 -5.54 15.37
CA THR A 1080 -8.16 -5.15 15.33
C THR A 1080 -7.40 -5.10 16.66
N CYS A 1081 -8.09 -5.30 17.78
CA CYS A 1081 -7.53 -5.46 19.12
C CYS A 1081 -8.18 -6.68 19.80
N LYS A 1082 -8.35 -7.77 19.06
CA LYS A 1082 -8.99 -9.05 19.45
C LYS A 1082 -8.90 -9.36 20.95
N MET A 1083 -10.04 -9.59 21.56
CA MET A 1083 -10.16 -10.19 22.89
C MET A 1083 -9.89 -11.70 22.86
N GLY A 1084 -9.20 -12.21 23.87
CA GLY A 1084 -8.93 -13.64 24.02
C GLY A 1084 -8.27 -13.97 25.36
N GLN A 1085 -7.87 -15.22 25.57
CA GLN A 1085 -7.11 -15.61 26.76
C GLN A 1085 -5.69 -15.02 26.71
N PRO A 1086 -5.05 -14.73 27.86
CA PRO A 1086 -3.63 -14.31 27.90
C PRO A 1086 -2.65 -15.32 27.27
N SER A 1087 -3.06 -16.57 27.07
CA SER A 1087 -2.29 -17.62 26.38
C SER A 1087 -2.45 -17.61 24.85
N ASP A 1088 -3.41 -16.86 24.30
CA ASP A 1088 -3.56 -16.65 22.86
C ASP A 1088 -2.59 -15.57 22.39
N SER A 1089 -1.56 -15.95 21.64
CA SER A 1089 -0.53 -15.05 21.11
C SER A 1089 -1.06 -14.00 20.11
N THR A 1090 -2.30 -14.15 19.64
CA THR A 1090 -3.00 -13.19 18.77
C THR A 1090 -3.95 -12.26 19.52
N ALA A 1091 -4.22 -12.51 20.81
CA ALA A 1091 -5.05 -11.63 21.63
C ALA A 1091 -4.29 -10.33 21.99
N VAL A 1092 -5.04 -9.23 22.07
CA VAL A 1092 -4.55 -7.91 22.47
C VAL A 1092 -5.12 -7.51 23.83
N VAL A 1093 -6.38 -7.89 24.10
CA VAL A 1093 -7.00 -7.71 25.41
C VAL A 1093 -7.49 -9.02 26.02
N ASP A 1094 -7.48 -9.08 27.35
CA ASP A 1094 -8.09 -10.17 28.11
C ASP A 1094 -9.63 -10.06 28.10
N PRO A 1095 -10.39 -11.06 28.62
CA PRO A 1095 -11.85 -10.99 28.73
C PRO A 1095 -12.35 -9.90 29.69
N GLN A 1096 -11.46 -9.25 30.45
CA GLN A 1096 -11.71 -8.08 31.28
C GLN A 1096 -11.42 -6.76 30.55
N THR A 1097 -11.14 -6.80 29.23
CA THR A 1097 -10.79 -5.67 28.34
C THR A 1097 -9.45 -4.99 28.64
N LYS A 1098 -8.60 -5.57 29.49
CA LYS A 1098 -7.25 -5.05 29.80
C LYS A 1098 -6.27 -5.44 28.71
N VAL A 1099 -5.37 -4.52 28.35
CA VAL A 1099 -4.29 -4.81 27.39
C VAL A 1099 -3.32 -5.81 28.00
N ILE A 1100 -3.09 -6.92 27.30
CA ILE A 1100 -2.26 -8.02 27.81
C ILE A 1100 -0.81 -7.53 27.97
N GLY A 1101 -0.19 -7.82 29.12
CA GLY A 1101 1.18 -7.40 29.43
C GLY A 1101 1.37 -5.90 29.74
N VAL A 1102 0.29 -5.12 29.92
CA VAL A 1102 0.35 -3.69 30.24
C VAL A 1102 -0.57 -3.35 31.41
N GLU A 1103 -0.04 -2.73 32.46
CA GLU A 1103 -0.86 -2.30 33.60
C GLU A 1103 -1.62 -1.00 33.30
N ASN A 1104 -2.79 -0.83 33.91
CA ASN A 1104 -3.60 0.39 33.88
C ASN A 1104 -4.04 0.89 32.49
N LEU A 1105 -4.11 -0.02 31.49
CA LEU A 1105 -4.56 0.28 30.13
C LEU A 1105 -5.66 -0.71 29.67
N ARG A 1106 -6.75 -0.18 29.12
CA ARG A 1106 -7.82 -0.98 28.49
C ARG A 1106 -8.14 -0.50 27.08
N VAL A 1107 -8.73 -1.39 26.28
CA VAL A 1107 -9.38 -1.03 25.01
C VAL A 1107 -10.85 -1.44 25.11
N VAL A 1108 -11.75 -0.51 24.80
CA VAL A 1108 -13.19 -0.71 24.87
C VAL A 1108 -13.82 0.00 23.69
N ASP A 1109 -13.91 -0.71 22.55
CA ASP A 1109 -14.64 -0.34 21.34
C ASP A 1109 -14.73 -1.56 20.40
N ALA A 1110 -15.19 -1.38 19.14
CA ALA A 1110 -15.33 -2.46 18.16
C ALA A 1110 -14.04 -3.21 17.79
N SER A 1111 -12.87 -2.69 18.12
CA SER A 1111 -11.59 -3.39 17.93
C SER A 1111 -11.48 -4.69 18.74
N ILE A 1112 -12.14 -4.80 19.89
CA ILE A 1112 -11.94 -5.96 20.79
C ILE A 1112 -12.76 -7.20 20.43
N MET A 1113 -13.65 -7.10 19.44
CA MET A 1113 -14.45 -8.23 18.99
C MET A 1113 -13.53 -9.38 18.52
N PRO A 1114 -13.70 -10.64 18.99
CA PRO A 1114 -12.89 -11.76 18.49
C PRO A 1114 -13.15 -12.10 17.03
N SER A 1115 -14.41 -11.96 16.60
CA SER A 1115 -14.87 -12.01 15.22
C SER A 1115 -16.07 -11.07 15.04
N VAL A 1116 -16.37 -10.65 13.82
CA VAL A 1116 -17.52 -9.78 13.54
C VAL A 1116 -18.85 -10.50 13.83
N VAL A 1117 -19.91 -9.73 14.13
CA VAL A 1117 -21.27 -10.25 14.43
C VAL A 1117 -22.24 -9.97 13.28
N THR A 1118 -23.33 -10.73 13.22
CA THR A 1118 -24.32 -10.72 12.13
C THR A 1118 -25.22 -9.47 12.15
N GLY A 1119 -24.65 -8.29 11.86
CA GLY A 1119 -25.37 -7.02 11.71
C GLY A 1119 -24.56 -5.78 12.09
N ASN A 1120 -25.24 -4.63 12.18
CA ASN A 1120 -24.59 -3.32 12.31
C ASN A 1120 -23.91 -3.12 13.68
N LEU A 1121 -22.61 -2.78 13.70
CA LEU A 1121 -21.79 -2.85 14.92
C LEU A 1121 -22.02 -1.78 16.00
N ASN A 1122 -22.91 -0.80 15.79
CA ASN A 1122 -23.12 0.27 16.77
C ASN A 1122 -23.75 -0.25 18.08
N ALA A 1123 -24.74 -1.14 18.01
CA ALA A 1123 -25.32 -1.71 19.23
C ALA A 1123 -24.35 -2.65 19.96
N PRO A 1124 -23.65 -3.60 19.29
CA PRO A 1124 -22.57 -4.38 19.90
C PRO A 1124 -21.52 -3.53 20.61
N THR A 1125 -21.08 -2.42 20.00
CA THR A 1125 -20.09 -1.50 20.59
C THR A 1125 -20.60 -0.81 21.86
N ILE A 1126 -21.90 -0.46 21.91
CA ILE A 1126 -22.54 0.12 23.09
C ILE A 1126 -22.69 -0.94 24.20
N MET A 1127 -23.07 -2.17 23.85
CA MET A 1127 -23.14 -3.30 24.78
C MET A 1127 -21.78 -3.62 25.41
N ILE A 1128 -20.72 -3.68 24.59
CA ILE A 1128 -19.32 -3.83 25.05
C ILE A 1128 -18.97 -2.76 26.10
N ALA A 1129 -19.34 -1.51 25.86
CA ALA A 1129 -19.03 -0.41 26.76
C ALA A 1129 -19.86 -0.41 28.05
N GLU A 1130 -21.14 -0.77 27.99
CA GLU A 1130 -22.02 -0.94 29.16
C GLU A 1130 -21.50 -2.04 30.11
N LYS A 1131 -20.98 -3.13 29.53
CA LYS A 1131 -20.42 -4.25 30.26
C LYS A 1131 -19.02 -3.96 30.81
N ALA A 1132 -18.14 -3.39 29.99
CA ALA A 1132 -16.83 -2.95 30.41
C ALA A 1132 -16.91 -1.91 31.55
N ALA A 1133 -17.91 -1.03 31.56
CA ALA A 1133 -18.11 -0.10 32.66
C ALA A 1133 -18.39 -0.81 34.00
N ASP A 1134 -19.17 -1.89 34.01
CA ASP A 1134 -19.43 -2.66 35.22
C ASP A 1134 -18.20 -3.48 35.64
N ILE A 1135 -17.46 -4.05 34.68
CA ILE A 1135 -16.14 -4.69 34.90
C ILE A 1135 -15.14 -3.71 35.55
N ILE A 1136 -15.04 -2.47 35.06
CA ILE A 1136 -14.15 -1.44 35.60
C ILE A 1136 -14.59 -0.99 37.01
N LYS A 1137 -15.90 -0.95 37.28
CA LYS A 1137 -16.46 -0.70 38.62
C LYS A 1137 -16.34 -1.90 39.58
N GLY A 1138 -15.88 -3.07 39.11
CA GLY A 1138 -15.80 -4.29 39.92
C GLY A 1138 -17.17 -4.90 40.28
N LEU A 1139 -18.20 -4.59 39.49
CA LEU A 1139 -19.56 -5.14 39.67
C LEU A 1139 -19.65 -6.54 39.04
N PRO A 1140 -20.49 -7.43 39.59
CA PRO A 1140 -20.73 -8.75 38.98
C PRO A 1140 -21.34 -8.60 37.58
N SER A 1141 -20.96 -9.48 36.65
CA SER A 1141 -21.57 -9.50 35.31
C SER A 1141 -23.05 -9.81 35.41
N LEU A 1142 -23.87 -9.05 34.67
CA LEU A 1142 -25.26 -9.42 34.44
C LEU A 1142 -25.31 -10.70 33.58
N GLN A 1143 -26.35 -11.51 33.80
CA GLN A 1143 -26.56 -12.82 33.19
C GLN A 1143 -28.07 -13.07 33.06
N GLU A 1144 -28.53 -13.57 31.91
CA GLU A 1144 -29.92 -13.97 31.69
C GLU A 1144 -29.98 -15.34 31.02
N LYS A 1145 -30.28 -16.37 31.83
CA LYS A 1145 -30.13 -17.79 31.47
C LYS A 1145 -31.27 -18.26 30.57
N ASN A 1146 -30.99 -19.28 29.76
CA ASN A 1146 -32.01 -20.04 29.01
C ASN A 1146 -32.95 -19.18 28.14
N VAL A 1147 -32.48 -18.03 27.67
CA VAL A 1147 -33.24 -17.19 26.73
C VAL A 1147 -33.39 -17.98 25.43
N PRO A 1148 -34.62 -18.23 24.95
CA PRO A 1148 -34.81 -18.99 23.73
C PRO A 1148 -34.27 -18.20 22.53
N VAL A 1149 -33.67 -18.91 21.59
CA VAL A 1149 -33.22 -18.37 20.31
C VAL A 1149 -33.82 -19.25 19.24
N TYR A 1150 -34.37 -18.65 18.19
CA TYR A 1150 -34.94 -19.38 17.08
C TYR A 1150 -33.92 -20.32 16.46
N LYS A 1151 -34.36 -21.56 16.20
CA LYS A 1151 -33.63 -22.53 15.39
C LYS A 1151 -34.59 -23.04 14.31
N PRO A 1152 -34.18 -23.09 13.03
CA PRO A 1152 -35.01 -23.65 11.98
C PRO A 1152 -35.28 -25.14 12.24
N LYS A 1153 -36.42 -25.64 11.75
CA LYS A 1153 -36.83 -27.04 11.96
C LYS A 1153 -35.85 -28.07 11.38
N THR A 1154 -35.19 -27.70 10.28
CA THR A 1154 -34.08 -28.44 9.66
C THR A 1154 -33.07 -27.43 9.11
N LEU A 1155 -31.81 -27.83 8.99
CA LEU A 1155 -30.79 -27.07 8.27
C LEU A 1155 -30.66 -27.51 6.80
N GLU A 1156 -31.33 -28.60 6.39
CA GLU A 1156 -31.26 -29.17 5.03
C GLU A 1156 -31.90 -28.26 3.96
N THR A 1157 -32.73 -27.29 4.38
CA THR A 1157 -33.31 -26.25 3.53
C THR A 1157 -32.76 -24.88 3.89
N GLN A 1158 -32.68 -23.98 2.91
CA GLN A 1158 -32.35 -22.56 3.11
C GLN A 1158 -33.55 -21.74 3.64
N ARG A 1159 -34.75 -22.30 3.53
CA ARG A 1159 -36.07 -21.68 3.82
C ARG A 1159 -36.83 -22.55 4.81
#